data_AF-A0A9W7T651-F1
#
_entry.id   AF-A0A9W7T651-F1
#
_cell.length_a   1.000
_cell.length_b   1.000
_cell.length_c   1.000
_cell.angle_alpha   90.00
_cell.angle_beta   90.00
_cell.angle_gamma   90.00
#
_symmetry.space_group_name_H-M   'P 1'
#
loop_
_entity.id
_entity.type
_entity.pdbx_description
1 polymer ?
#
loop_
_entity_poly.entity_id
_entity_poly.type
_entity_poly.pdbx_seq_one_letter_code
_entity_poly.pdbx_strand_id
1 'polypeptide(L)'
;SLSECSITEGGYRCLSEAVRSNPSHLISLDLTGNDPGPSGVKLIHQLIQDTNCALNTVRFLKSRDAEAACVSLTEVLGENPLLLKELNLSDNKLRDLDGEKLSALLMDSHSKVETIRLNNCELTEKQCSAVAAVLSCKTLVREMNLNNSRLLDSGLKHICDKLKNPQCQLHILKLLKSSSAVEAVEYLTGVLGKDPLLQREVNLSDHKLDESRVRQISDLLQDKHCKLNTLTLRDCGLTEESCSSLASVLSSNSSVTELDMSNNNLQDSGVKKLQKGLEHTNCKLKKLRLSECSITEEGYRCLSEAVRSNPSHLISLDLSGNDPGPSGVKLIYDLIQDTNCALNTVRFLKSFSAVEAFEYLTGVLASVLSSNSSVTELDMSNNNLQDSGVKKLQKGLEHTNCKLKKLSLSECSITEGGYVALSEAVRSNPSHLISLDLTGNDPGPSGVKLIHQLIQDTNCALKRVRFLKSSSALEAVEYLKTLGINALLQRKVNLSDHKLDKSRVRQISDLLQDKHCKINTLSLSECSITEGGYRCLSEAVRSNPSHLISLDLTGNDPGPSGVKLIHQLIQDTNCALNTVRLLKSSSAMEALKYLTGVLGKNPLLQSELNLSNRVLYESRVRQISDLLQDKHCQLNTLTLNSCRITAEGCAALTAALNENPSHVKELNLSGNTLGDSGIKNISHLMKNSLCTLKKLNLSECSITEEGYRCLSEAVRSNPSHLISLDLSGNDPGPSGVKLIHQLIQDTNCALNTVRFLRNPCAVKVFEYLIGSLGKNPLLEREVNLGNRKLDESRVRQISDLLQDKHCQLNTLTLNSCRITAEGCAALTAALNENPSHVKELNLSGNTLGDSGIKNISHLMKNSLCTLEKLKFVFLFMFICS
;
A
#
# COMPACT_ATOMS: atom_id res chain seq x y z
N SER A 1 9.75 61.11 1.71
CA SER A 1 8.52 60.83 0.96
C SER A 1 8.89 60.73 -0.52
N LEU A 2 8.37 59.71 -1.20
CA LEU A 2 8.45 59.50 -2.64
C LEU A 2 7.03 59.38 -3.23
N SER A 3 6.05 60.05 -2.62
CA SER A 3 4.68 60.07 -3.09
C SER A 3 4.57 60.64 -4.51
N GLU A 4 3.70 60.07 -5.35
CA GLU A 4 3.40 60.50 -6.72
C GLU A 4 4.63 60.63 -7.65
N CYS A 5 5.71 59.92 -7.35
CA CYS A 5 6.97 59.96 -8.10
C CYS A 5 7.00 59.04 -9.34
N SER A 6 5.88 58.42 -9.70
CA SER A 6 5.75 57.46 -10.81
C SER A 6 6.75 56.30 -10.75
N ILE A 7 6.97 55.75 -9.55
CA ILE A 7 7.89 54.62 -9.33
C ILE A 7 7.32 53.36 -10.00
N THR A 8 8.13 52.68 -10.82
CA THR A 8 7.79 51.42 -11.49
C THR A 8 8.22 50.20 -10.65
N GLU A 9 7.77 48.97 -10.99
CA GLU A 9 8.16 47.73 -10.27
C GLU A 9 9.69 47.60 -10.09
N GLY A 10 10.49 48.01 -11.09
CA GLY A 10 11.95 48.03 -11.01
C GLY A 10 12.47 49.01 -9.96
N GLY A 11 11.84 50.18 -9.84
CA GLY A 11 12.13 51.15 -8.79
C GLY A 11 11.85 50.63 -7.39
N TYR A 12 10.74 49.89 -7.19
CA TYR A 12 10.44 49.24 -5.91
C TYR A 12 11.45 48.16 -5.53
N ARG A 13 12.01 47.43 -6.51
CA ARG A 13 13.09 46.47 -6.27
C ARG A 13 14.36 47.16 -5.80
N CYS A 14 14.81 48.20 -6.51
CA CYS A 14 15.98 48.98 -6.11
C CYS A 14 15.79 49.61 -4.73
N LEU A 15 14.59 50.13 -4.45
CA LEU A 15 14.27 50.72 -3.15
C LEU A 15 14.33 49.66 -2.04
N SER A 16 13.79 48.47 -2.29
CA SER A 16 13.83 47.35 -1.34
C SER A 16 15.24 46.87 -1.06
N GLU A 17 16.08 46.76 -2.09
CA GLU A 17 17.49 46.37 -1.95
C GLU A 17 18.27 47.44 -1.19
N ALA A 18 18.06 48.72 -1.51
CA ALA A 18 18.71 49.84 -0.83
C ALA A 18 18.36 49.87 0.67
N VAL A 19 17.08 49.71 1.01
CA VAL A 19 16.62 49.70 2.40
C VAL A 19 17.19 48.49 3.17
N ARG A 20 17.23 47.30 2.57
CA ARG A 20 17.84 46.11 3.19
C ARG A 20 19.35 46.21 3.33
N SER A 21 20.02 46.89 2.40
CA SER A 21 21.48 47.07 2.45
C SER A 21 21.95 48.01 3.55
N ASN A 22 21.06 48.91 4.02
CA ASN A 22 21.38 49.85 5.10
C ASN A 22 20.18 50.03 6.06
N PRO A 23 19.89 49.00 6.88
CA PRO A 23 18.61 48.85 7.55
C PRO A 23 18.38 49.80 8.75
N SER A 24 19.41 50.50 9.22
CA SER A 24 19.37 51.30 10.46
C SER A 24 18.93 52.77 10.29
N HIS A 25 18.81 53.27 9.05
CA HIS A 25 18.66 54.71 8.81
C HIS A 25 17.25 55.18 8.41
N LEU A 26 16.39 54.31 7.86
CA LEU A 26 15.09 54.71 7.31
C LEU A 26 13.93 54.24 8.19
N ILE A 27 13.26 55.18 8.85
CA ILE A 27 12.19 54.89 9.83
C ILE A 27 10.78 54.99 9.21
N SER A 28 10.59 55.86 8.23
CA SER A 28 9.31 55.98 7.53
C SER A 28 9.51 56.22 6.03
N LEU A 29 8.63 55.62 5.24
CA LEU A 29 8.66 55.64 3.79
C LEU A 29 7.25 55.86 3.26
N ASP A 30 7.05 56.97 2.57
CA ASP A 30 5.78 57.30 1.91
C ASP A 30 5.93 57.08 0.41
N LEU A 31 5.13 56.19 -0.15
CA LEU A 31 5.10 55.73 -1.53
C LEU A 31 3.69 55.91 -2.12
N THR A 32 2.82 56.69 -1.47
CA THR A 32 1.44 56.91 -1.91
C THR A 32 1.37 57.48 -3.34
N GLY A 33 0.37 57.06 -4.12
CA GLY A 33 0.17 57.57 -5.48
C GLY A 33 1.13 57.02 -6.55
N ASN A 34 1.94 56.01 -6.23
CA ASN A 34 2.76 55.26 -7.19
C ASN A 34 2.10 53.92 -7.52
N ASP A 35 2.41 53.30 -8.68
CA ASP A 35 1.92 51.96 -9.02
C ASP A 35 2.98 50.88 -8.75
N PRO A 36 2.90 50.17 -7.62
CA PRO A 36 3.87 49.14 -7.29
C PRO A 36 3.82 47.89 -8.16
N GLY A 37 2.71 47.63 -8.87
CA GLY A 37 2.45 46.34 -9.49
C GLY A 37 2.50 45.15 -8.51
N PRO A 38 2.18 43.92 -8.95
CA PRO A 38 2.20 42.75 -8.08
C PRO A 38 3.56 42.49 -7.43
N SER A 39 4.66 42.72 -8.17
CA SER A 39 6.01 42.48 -7.67
C SER A 39 6.39 43.49 -6.60
N GLY A 40 6.05 44.77 -6.80
CA GLY A 40 6.31 45.82 -5.81
C GLY A 40 5.48 45.66 -4.55
N VAL A 41 4.19 45.28 -4.65
CA VAL A 41 3.35 44.99 -3.46
C VAL A 41 3.98 43.88 -2.62
N LYS A 42 4.47 42.81 -3.26
CA LYS A 42 5.16 41.71 -2.58
C LYS A 42 6.45 42.17 -1.90
N LEU A 43 7.26 42.99 -2.57
CA LEU A 43 8.51 43.51 -2.02
C LEU A 43 8.26 44.45 -0.83
N ILE A 44 7.27 45.34 -0.94
CA ILE A 44 6.83 46.21 0.16
C ILE A 44 6.34 45.38 1.35
N HIS A 45 5.52 44.36 1.11
CA HIS A 45 5.06 43.47 2.16
C HIS A 45 6.22 42.75 2.87
N GLN A 46 7.21 42.25 2.11
CA GLN A 46 8.41 41.64 2.69
C GLN A 46 9.26 42.63 3.47
N LEU A 47 9.37 43.89 3.02
CA LEU A 47 10.07 44.95 3.76
C LEU A 47 9.38 45.27 5.09
N ILE A 48 8.04 45.33 5.11
CA ILE A 48 7.26 45.60 6.33
C ILE A 48 7.41 44.48 7.35
N GLN A 49 7.60 43.23 6.90
CA GLN A 49 7.79 42.06 7.76
C GLN A 49 9.25 41.82 8.17
N ASP A 50 10.22 42.55 7.62
CA ASP A 50 11.64 42.35 7.87
C ASP A 50 12.06 42.96 9.21
N THR A 51 12.22 42.10 10.23
CA THR A 51 12.56 42.50 11.60
C THR A 51 13.93 43.16 11.73
N ASN A 52 14.79 43.07 10.72
CA ASN A 52 16.11 43.69 10.74
C ASN A 52 16.07 45.16 10.28
N CYS A 53 14.97 45.62 9.67
CA CYS A 53 14.84 46.98 9.17
C CYS A 53 14.21 47.91 10.24
N ALA A 54 14.77 49.12 10.43
CA ALA A 54 14.26 50.12 11.37
C ALA A 54 12.96 50.83 10.91
N LEU A 55 12.27 50.26 9.92
CA LEU A 55 11.22 50.92 9.15
C LEU A 55 9.85 50.66 9.77
N ASN A 56 9.34 51.66 10.49
CA ASN A 56 8.13 51.56 11.28
C ASN A 56 6.86 51.89 10.50
N THR A 57 6.98 52.70 9.44
CA THR A 57 5.81 53.20 8.70
C THR A 57 6.07 53.16 7.20
N VAL A 58 5.36 52.31 6.45
CA VAL A 58 5.27 52.37 4.99
C VAL A 58 3.87 52.80 4.58
N ARG A 59 3.73 53.93 3.89
CA ARG A 59 2.44 54.35 3.29
C ARG A 59 2.46 54.10 1.81
N PHE A 60 1.46 53.42 1.27
CA PHE A 60 1.36 53.21 -0.18
C PHE A 60 -0.09 53.11 -0.69
N LEU A 61 -1.08 52.94 0.19
CA LEU A 61 -2.49 53.02 -0.17
C LEU A 61 -3.01 54.45 -0.04
N LYS A 62 -4.10 54.78 -0.75
CA LYS A 62 -4.59 56.16 -0.86
C LYS A 62 -5.24 56.71 0.42
N SER A 63 -5.70 55.84 1.33
CA SER A 63 -6.33 56.26 2.57
C SER A 63 -5.82 55.45 3.77
N ARG A 64 -5.81 56.09 4.95
CA ARG A 64 -5.48 55.40 6.22
C ARG A 64 -6.46 54.27 6.53
N ASP A 65 -7.70 54.37 6.08
CA ASP A 65 -8.72 53.34 6.25
C ASP A 65 -8.44 52.11 5.38
N ALA A 66 -7.97 52.32 4.14
CA ALA A 66 -7.52 51.24 3.28
C ALA A 66 -6.27 50.54 3.85
N GLU A 67 -5.32 51.31 4.40
CA GLU A 67 -4.15 50.75 5.11
C GLU A 67 -4.56 49.89 6.31
N ALA A 68 -5.46 50.41 7.15
CA ALA A 68 -5.95 49.67 8.32
C ALA A 68 -6.70 48.39 7.94
N ALA A 69 -7.56 48.44 6.91
CA ALA A 69 -8.25 47.26 6.40
C ALA A 69 -7.27 46.24 5.80
N CYS A 70 -6.28 46.71 5.04
CA CYS A 70 -5.27 45.83 4.43
C CYS A 70 -4.48 45.07 5.50
N VAL A 71 -4.04 45.75 6.56
CA VAL A 71 -3.30 45.12 7.67
C VAL A 71 -4.18 44.11 8.39
N SER A 72 -5.39 44.51 8.80
CA SER A 72 -6.31 43.64 9.53
C SER A 72 -6.69 42.39 8.73
N LEU A 73 -6.95 42.53 7.43
CA LEU A 73 -7.25 41.39 6.57
C LEU A 73 -6.02 40.52 6.28
N THR A 74 -4.82 41.10 6.20
CA THR A 74 -3.58 40.31 6.02
C THR A 74 -3.33 39.39 7.22
N GLU A 75 -3.60 39.86 8.45
CA GLU A 75 -3.52 39.02 9.65
C GLU A 75 -4.52 37.86 9.64
N VAL A 76 -5.73 38.10 9.12
CA VAL A 76 -6.80 37.09 9.08
C VAL A 76 -6.61 36.09 7.94
N LEU A 77 -6.13 36.55 6.79
CA LEU A 77 -6.03 35.77 5.56
C LEU A 77 -4.66 35.10 5.38
N GLY A 78 -3.62 35.61 6.05
CA GLY A 78 -2.23 35.17 5.90
C GLY A 78 -1.54 35.69 4.63
N GLU A 79 -2.27 36.39 3.76
CA GLU A 79 -1.77 36.99 2.51
C GLU A 79 -2.37 38.38 2.30
N ASN A 80 -1.66 39.23 1.56
CA ASN A 80 -2.09 40.61 1.32
C ASN A 80 -3.30 40.64 0.36
N PRO A 81 -4.44 41.26 0.75
CA PRO A 81 -5.66 41.26 -0.06
C PRO A 81 -5.52 41.97 -1.42
N LEU A 82 -4.55 42.87 -1.59
CA LEU A 82 -4.28 43.54 -2.87
C LEU A 82 -3.70 42.61 -3.94
N LEU A 83 -3.21 41.42 -3.56
CA LEU A 83 -2.72 40.41 -4.48
C LEU A 83 -3.84 39.48 -4.99
N LEU A 84 -5.04 39.57 -4.40
CA LEU A 84 -6.12 38.62 -4.61
C LEU A 84 -7.15 39.12 -5.63
N LYS A 85 -7.65 38.21 -6.46
CA LYS A 85 -8.88 38.42 -7.25
C LYS A 85 -10.14 37.96 -6.50
N GLU A 86 -9.99 37.06 -5.54
CA GLU A 86 -11.06 36.54 -4.71
C GLU A 86 -10.73 36.80 -3.24
N LEU A 87 -11.64 37.47 -2.54
CA LEU A 87 -11.52 37.76 -1.11
C LEU A 87 -12.43 36.82 -0.32
N ASN A 88 -11.85 35.83 0.34
CA ASN A 88 -12.58 34.82 1.12
C ASN A 88 -12.66 35.20 2.61
N LEU A 89 -13.83 35.71 3.02
CA LEU A 89 -14.14 36.15 4.38
C LEU A 89 -15.17 35.23 5.07
N SER A 90 -15.28 33.99 4.58
CA SER A 90 -16.17 32.97 5.16
C SER A 90 -15.76 32.63 6.61
N ASP A 91 -16.66 31.98 7.35
CA ASP A 91 -16.43 31.54 8.73
C ASP A 91 -16.11 32.70 9.69
N ASN A 92 -16.89 33.78 9.61
CA ASN A 92 -16.78 34.98 10.46
C ASN A 92 -15.42 35.71 10.41
N LYS A 93 -14.63 35.50 9.35
CA LYS A 93 -13.33 36.16 9.14
C LYS A 93 -13.45 37.68 8.90
N LEU A 94 -14.64 38.17 8.60
CA LEU A 94 -14.92 39.61 8.52
C LEU A 94 -14.68 40.33 9.87
N ARG A 95 -14.85 39.65 11.02
CA ARG A 95 -14.68 40.21 12.38
C ARG A 95 -15.41 41.56 12.54
N ASP A 96 -14.89 42.48 13.34
CA ASP A 96 -15.42 43.85 13.52
C ASP A 96 -14.89 44.83 12.46
N LEU A 97 -14.52 44.36 11.26
CA LEU A 97 -14.02 45.23 10.22
C LEU A 97 -15.12 46.21 9.76
N ASP A 98 -14.80 47.50 9.86
CA ASP A 98 -15.70 48.58 9.48
C ASP A 98 -15.97 48.59 7.97
N GLY A 99 -17.22 48.84 7.60
CA GLY A 99 -17.68 48.98 6.22
C GLY A 99 -16.98 50.04 5.42
N GLU A 100 -16.70 51.17 6.06
CA GLU A 100 -15.98 52.27 5.41
C GLU A 100 -14.55 51.86 5.08
N LYS A 101 -13.90 51.10 5.98
CA LYS A 101 -12.54 50.60 5.78
C LYS A 101 -12.46 49.52 4.71
N LEU A 102 -13.38 48.55 4.71
CA LEU A 102 -13.44 47.53 3.67
C LEU A 102 -13.75 48.15 2.29
N SER A 103 -14.67 49.12 2.24
CA SER A 103 -14.99 49.83 1.00
C SER A 103 -13.81 50.67 0.51
N ALA A 104 -13.09 51.35 1.41
CA ALA A 104 -11.90 52.13 1.07
C ALA A 104 -10.80 51.26 0.45
N LEU A 105 -10.56 50.06 1.00
CA LEU A 105 -9.61 49.10 0.43
C LEU A 105 -10.03 48.63 -0.96
N LEU A 106 -11.32 48.30 -1.14
CA LEU A 106 -11.84 47.79 -2.42
C LEU A 106 -11.97 48.87 -3.51
N MET A 107 -12.10 50.14 -3.12
CA MET A 107 -12.09 51.29 -4.04
C MET A 107 -10.68 51.76 -4.41
N ASP A 108 -9.66 51.32 -3.67
CA ASP A 108 -8.30 51.70 -3.98
C ASP A 108 -7.90 51.17 -5.37
N SER A 109 -7.19 51.99 -6.14
CA SER A 109 -6.74 51.65 -7.49
C SER A 109 -5.87 50.40 -7.55
N HIS A 110 -5.26 50.00 -6.43
CA HIS A 110 -4.42 48.82 -6.34
C HIS A 110 -5.21 47.52 -6.09
N SER A 111 -6.49 47.60 -5.70
CA SER A 111 -7.34 46.42 -5.49
C SER A 111 -7.79 45.79 -6.81
N LYS A 112 -7.70 44.46 -6.90
CA LYS A 112 -8.13 43.65 -8.07
C LYS A 112 -9.22 42.63 -7.72
N VAL A 113 -9.86 42.80 -6.57
CA VAL A 113 -10.87 41.86 -6.06
C VAL A 113 -12.15 41.94 -6.89
N GLU A 114 -12.53 40.82 -7.50
CA GLU A 114 -13.74 40.67 -8.31
C GLU A 114 -14.81 39.83 -7.58
N THR A 115 -14.42 39.00 -6.60
CA THR A 115 -15.33 38.08 -5.88
C THR A 115 -15.17 38.19 -4.37
N ILE A 116 -16.29 38.23 -3.63
CA ILE A 116 -16.32 38.17 -2.17
C ILE A 116 -17.10 36.92 -1.71
N ARG A 117 -16.48 36.09 -0.86
CA ARG A 117 -17.15 34.96 -0.21
C ARG A 117 -17.36 35.25 1.26
N LEU A 118 -18.62 35.14 1.70
CA LEU A 118 -19.07 35.31 3.08
C LEU A 118 -19.98 34.12 3.40
N ASN A 119 -19.45 32.91 3.27
CA ASN A 119 -20.21 31.71 3.58
C ASN A 119 -20.12 31.43 5.08
N ASN A 120 -21.16 30.82 5.66
CA ASN A 120 -21.16 30.38 7.06
C ASN A 120 -20.92 31.54 8.07
N CYS A 121 -21.42 32.74 7.78
CA CYS A 121 -21.21 33.90 8.64
C CYS A 121 -22.48 34.25 9.44
N GLU A 122 -22.29 34.62 10.71
CA GLU A 122 -23.31 35.27 11.52
C GLU A 122 -23.14 36.79 11.42
N LEU A 123 -23.76 37.39 10.42
CA LEU A 123 -23.55 38.81 10.14
C LEU A 123 -24.39 39.67 11.09
N THR A 124 -23.69 40.38 11.97
CA THR A 124 -24.26 41.46 12.79
C THR A 124 -24.79 42.60 11.92
N GLU A 125 -25.61 43.48 12.49
CA GLU A 125 -26.12 44.66 11.78
C GLU A 125 -24.98 45.56 11.25
N LYS A 126 -23.90 45.72 12.02
CA LYS A 126 -22.70 46.46 11.60
C LYS A 126 -22.02 45.80 10.39
N GLN A 127 -21.88 44.47 10.40
CA GLN A 127 -21.28 43.72 9.29
C GLN A 127 -22.18 43.73 8.05
N CYS A 128 -23.50 43.69 8.20
CA CYS A 128 -24.44 43.85 7.09
C CYS A 128 -24.34 45.25 6.47
N SER A 129 -24.22 46.29 7.30
CA SER A 129 -23.96 47.67 6.84
C SER A 129 -22.62 47.76 6.09
N ALA A 130 -21.61 47.04 6.58
CA ALA A 130 -20.30 46.98 5.94
C ALA A 130 -20.35 46.37 4.54
N VAL A 131 -21.02 45.25 4.38
CA VAL A 131 -21.24 44.61 3.08
C VAL A 131 -22.08 45.52 2.16
N ALA A 132 -23.09 46.21 2.70
CA ALA A 132 -23.92 47.15 1.94
C ALA A 132 -23.15 48.40 1.49
N ALA A 133 -22.14 48.85 2.24
CA ALA A 133 -21.26 49.96 1.86
C ALA A 133 -20.45 49.62 0.61
N VAL A 134 -19.92 48.39 0.51
CA VAL A 134 -19.20 47.90 -0.68
C VAL A 134 -20.08 47.98 -1.93
N LEU A 135 -21.36 47.64 -1.82
CA LEU A 135 -22.35 47.72 -2.90
C LEU A 135 -22.73 49.16 -3.28
N SER A 136 -22.42 50.13 -2.42
CA SER A 136 -22.71 51.55 -2.65
C SER A 136 -21.57 52.30 -3.35
N CYS A 137 -20.42 51.65 -3.51
CA CYS A 137 -19.19 52.22 -4.04
C CYS A 137 -18.84 51.63 -5.40
N LYS A 138 -18.14 52.40 -6.24
CA LYS A 138 -17.63 51.94 -7.54
C LYS A 138 -16.41 51.04 -7.35
N THR A 139 -16.65 49.76 -7.04
CA THR A 139 -15.61 48.72 -6.86
C THR A 139 -15.54 47.79 -8.08
N LEU A 140 -14.55 46.88 -8.11
CA LEU A 140 -14.42 45.84 -9.14
C LEU A 140 -15.21 44.55 -8.83
N VAL A 141 -15.93 44.50 -7.71
CA VAL A 141 -16.63 43.29 -7.24
C VAL A 141 -17.85 42.98 -8.11
N ARG A 142 -17.87 41.79 -8.70
CA ARG A 142 -18.93 41.29 -9.60
C ARG A 142 -19.72 40.11 -9.01
N GLU A 143 -19.15 39.33 -8.11
CA GLU A 143 -19.81 38.19 -7.46
C GLU A 143 -19.74 38.27 -5.93
N MET A 144 -20.87 37.97 -5.26
CA MET A 144 -20.96 37.88 -3.81
C MET A 144 -21.71 36.61 -3.39
N ASN A 145 -21.05 35.80 -2.55
CA ASN A 145 -21.62 34.56 -2.03
C ASN A 145 -21.97 34.71 -0.53
N LEU A 146 -23.25 34.54 -0.19
CA LEU A 146 -23.80 34.61 1.17
C LEU A 146 -24.46 33.28 1.57
N ASN A 147 -24.04 32.17 0.96
CA ASN A 147 -24.58 30.86 1.29
C ASN A 147 -24.35 30.56 2.77
N ASN A 148 -25.37 30.05 3.45
CA ASN A 148 -25.29 29.68 4.87
C ASN A 148 -24.92 30.86 5.81
N SER A 149 -25.25 32.09 5.42
CA SER A 149 -25.02 33.26 6.29
C SER A 149 -26.31 33.75 6.91
N ARG A 150 -26.29 33.90 8.24
CA ARG A 150 -27.41 34.43 9.02
C ARG A 150 -27.42 35.94 8.90
N LEU A 151 -28.43 36.47 8.19
CA LEU A 151 -28.70 37.89 8.05
C LEU A 151 -29.87 38.27 8.96
N LEU A 152 -29.77 39.38 9.69
CA LEU A 152 -30.93 40.01 10.32
C LEU A 152 -31.84 40.61 9.23
N ASP A 153 -33.16 40.64 9.45
CA ASP A 153 -34.13 41.19 8.49
C ASP A 153 -33.82 42.64 8.09
N SER A 154 -33.32 43.45 9.04
CA SER A 154 -32.83 44.81 8.78
C SER A 154 -31.61 44.82 7.84
N GLY A 155 -30.65 43.90 8.04
CA GLY A 155 -29.46 43.75 7.22
C GLY A 155 -29.76 43.32 5.79
N LEU A 156 -30.68 42.35 5.59
CA LEU A 156 -31.11 41.93 4.26
C LEU A 156 -31.80 43.06 3.50
N LYS A 157 -32.62 43.86 4.20
CA LYS A 157 -33.26 45.06 3.63
C LYS A 157 -32.21 46.08 3.18
N HIS A 158 -31.19 46.34 4.00
CA HIS A 158 -30.10 47.24 3.64
C HIS A 158 -29.32 46.78 2.39
N ILE A 159 -28.97 45.49 2.29
CA ILE A 159 -28.30 44.92 1.12
C ILE A 159 -29.20 45.09 -0.13
N CYS A 160 -30.48 44.71 -0.03
CA CYS A 160 -31.43 44.84 -1.14
C CYS A 160 -31.64 46.29 -1.61
N ASP A 161 -31.66 47.25 -0.69
CA ASP A 161 -31.83 48.66 -1.04
C ASP A 161 -30.59 49.26 -1.70
N LYS A 162 -29.38 48.82 -1.33
CA LYS A 162 -28.15 49.26 -1.98
C LYS A 162 -27.88 48.60 -3.33
N LEU A 163 -28.42 47.41 -3.60
CA LEU A 163 -28.38 46.82 -4.95
C LEU A 163 -29.10 47.67 -6.01
N LYS A 164 -30.04 48.54 -5.60
CA LYS A 164 -30.73 49.49 -6.49
C LYS A 164 -29.85 50.70 -6.86
N ASN A 165 -28.69 50.87 -6.22
CA ASN A 165 -27.78 51.98 -6.48
C ASN A 165 -27.17 51.84 -7.89
N PRO A 166 -27.28 52.85 -8.77
CA PRO A 166 -26.72 52.81 -10.12
C PRO A 166 -25.20 52.64 -10.17
N GLN A 167 -24.48 52.82 -9.06
CA GLN A 167 -23.03 52.59 -8.97
C GLN A 167 -22.64 51.14 -8.66
N CYS A 168 -23.59 50.28 -8.23
CA CYS A 168 -23.33 48.89 -7.90
C CYS A 168 -22.90 48.09 -9.14
N GLN A 169 -21.76 47.39 -9.05
CA GLN A 169 -21.20 46.56 -10.14
C GLN A 169 -21.46 45.06 -9.94
N LEU A 170 -22.28 44.66 -8.96
CA LEU A 170 -22.55 43.26 -8.65
C LEU A 170 -23.46 42.61 -9.70
N HIS A 171 -23.03 41.48 -10.26
CA HIS A 171 -23.76 40.70 -11.26
C HIS A 171 -24.39 39.43 -10.68
N ILE A 172 -23.78 38.82 -9.65
CA ILE A 172 -24.20 37.52 -9.09
C ILE A 172 -24.33 37.61 -7.55
N LEU A 173 -25.49 37.20 -7.01
CA LEU A 173 -25.79 37.04 -5.58
C LEU A 173 -26.44 35.67 -5.31
N LYS A 174 -25.93 34.89 -4.33
CA LYS A 174 -26.40 33.52 -3.99
C LYS A 174 -27.08 33.46 -2.60
N LEU A 175 -28.29 32.86 -2.48
CA LEU A 175 -29.14 32.73 -1.26
C LEU A 175 -29.99 31.42 -1.23
N LEU A 176 -30.03 30.67 -0.11
CA LEU A 176 -30.92 29.51 0.17
C LEU A 176 -32.07 29.88 1.13
N LYS A 177 -33.27 29.25 1.03
CA LYS A 177 -34.48 29.67 1.79
C LYS A 177 -34.84 28.90 3.06
N SER A 178 -34.70 27.57 3.13
CA SER A 178 -35.08 26.82 4.34
C SER A 178 -33.85 26.47 5.17
N SER A 179 -33.91 26.68 6.49
CA SER A 179 -32.84 26.27 7.42
C SER A 179 -32.56 24.78 7.32
N SER A 180 -33.60 23.98 7.11
CA SER A 180 -33.48 22.54 6.88
C SER A 180 -32.79 22.19 5.56
N ALA A 181 -33.00 22.95 4.47
CA ALA A 181 -32.24 22.77 3.23
C ALA A 181 -30.79 23.24 3.37
N VAL A 182 -30.52 24.25 4.20
CA VAL A 182 -29.16 24.68 4.52
C VAL A 182 -28.42 23.57 5.28
N GLU A 183 -29.02 23.02 6.35
CA GLU A 183 -28.47 21.87 7.07
C GLU A 183 -28.30 20.65 6.16
N ALA A 184 -29.24 20.42 5.23
CA ALA A 184 -29.11 19.38 4.23
C ALA A 184 -27.90 19.62 3.33
N VAL A 185 -27.71 20.84 2.82
CA VAL A 185 -26.58 21.20 1.95
C VAL A 185 -25.25 21.07 2.68
N GLU A 186 -25.16 21.48 3.94
CA GLU A 186 -23.97 21.30 4.78
C GLU A 186 -23.64 19.82 4.96
N TYR A 187 -24.62 19.02 5.36
CA TYR A 187 -24.47 17.57 5.52
C TYR A 187 -24.02 16.92 4.21
N LEU A 188 -24.72 17.20 3.11
CA LEU A 188 -24.43 16.65 1.80
C LEU A 188 -23.06 17.12 1.28
N THR A 189 -22.65 18.36 1.55
CA THR A 189 -21.32 18.85 1.19
C THR A 189 -20.23 18.17 2.01
N GLY A 190 -20.48 17.88 3.29
CA GLY A 190 -19.58 17.10 4.14
C GLY A 190 -19.40 15.66 3.64
N VAL A 191 -20.47 15.02 3.17
CA VAL A 191 -20.45 13.65 2.64
C VAL A 191 -19.84 13.59 1.23
N LEU A 192 -20.24 14.50 0.34
CA LEU A 192 -19.89 14.47 -1.09
C LEU A 192 -18.63 15.29 -1.43
N GLY A 193 -18.18 16.15 -0.53
CA GLY A 193 -17.07 17.10 -0.74
C GLY A 193 -17.36 18.22 -1.75
N LYS A 194 -18.62 18.37 -2.19
CA LYS A 194 -19.05 19.32 -3.23
C LYS A 194 -20.46 19.85 -2.96
N ASP A 195 -20.73 21.09 -3.38
CA ASP A 195 -22.04 21.72 -3.24
C ASP A 195 -23.10 20.99 -4.11
N PRO A 196 -24.16 20.42 -3.51
CA PRO A 196 -25.20 19.69 -4.22
C PRO A 196 -26.11 20.59 -5.07
N LEU A 197 -26.19 21.90 -4.82
CA LEU A 197 -27.05 22.82 -5.60
C LEU A 197 -26.59 22.98 -7.05
N LEU A 198 -25.32 22.71 -7.31
CA LEU A 198 -24.70 22.79 -8.64
C LEU A 198 -24.82 21.47 -9.40
N GLN A 199 -25.33 20.41 -8.76
CA GLN A 199 -25.35 19.07 -9.31
C GLN A 199 -26.76 18.71 -9.78
N ARG A 200 -26.82 17.94 -10.87
CA ARG A 200 -28.08 17.35 -11.35
C ARG A 200 -28.35 15.98 -10.76
N GLU A 201 -27.33 15.34 -10.19
CA GLU A 201 -27.41 13.97 -9.71
C GLU A 201 -26.69 13.88 -8.36
N VAL A 202 -27.33 13.26 -7.39
CA VAL A 202 -26.79 13.02 -6.04
C VAL A 202 -27.00 11.56 -5.70
N ASN A 203 -25.92 10.92 -5.25
CA ASN A 203 -25.92 9.55 -4.80
C ASN A 203 -25.49 9.50 -3.33
N LEU A 204 -26.40 9.06 -2.46
CA LEU A 204 -26.20 8.89 -1.02
C LEU A 204 -26.30 7.43 -0.62
N SER A 205 -26.14 6.51 -1.58
CA SER A 205 -26.22 5.09 -1.29
C SER A 205 -25.25 4.69 -0.18
N ASP A 206 -25.63 3.69 0.61
CA ASP A 206 -24.85 3.14 1.72
C ASP A 206 -24.62 4.11 2.89
N HIS A 207 -25.24 5.30 2.86
CA HIS A 207 -25.24 6.24 3.98
C HIS A 207 -26.54 6.11 4.75
N LYS A 208 -26.43 5.72 6.03
CA LYS A 208 -27.60 5.60 6.90
C LYS A 208 -28.23 6.97 7.14
N LEU A 209 -29.48 7.14 6.71
CA LEU A 209 -30.27 8.35 6.89
C LEU A 209 -31.35 8.08 7.94
N ASP A 210 -31.39 8.90 8.98
CA ASP A 210 -32.54 8.93 9.87
C ASP A 210 -33.68 9.78 9.27
N GLU A 211 -34.87 9.71 9.89
CA GLU A 211 -36.04 10.44 9.41
C GLU A 211 -35.87 11.97 9.39
N SER A 212 -34.99 12.51 10.24
CA SER A 212 -34.69 13.94 10.24
C SER A 212 -33.88 14.32 8.99
N ARG A 213 -32.87 13.51 8.64
CA ARG A 213 -32.06 13.71 7.43
C ARG A 213 -32.89 13.53 6.16
N VAL A 214 -33.80 12.55 6.11
CA VAL A 214 -34.71 12.36 4.97
C VAL A 214 -35.63 13.58 4.80
N ARG A 215 -36.14 14.15 5.89
CA ARG A 215 -36.93 15.39 5.85
C ARG A 215 -36.13 16.58 5.33
N GLN A 216 -34.91 16.77 5.84
CA GLN A 216 -34.01 17.84 5.38
C GLN A 216 -33.69 17.73 3.88
N ILE A 217 -33.41 16.51 3.39
CA ILE A 217 -33.21 16.25 1.96
C ILE A 217 -34.50 16.55 1.19
N SER A 218 -35.67 16.16 1.71
CA SER A 218 -36.97 16.44 1.06
C SER A 218 -37.22 17.95 0.93
N ASP A 219 -36.91 18.72 1.98
CA ASP A 219 -37.04 20.18 1.97
C ASP A 219 -36.10 20.83 0.93
N LEU A 220 -34.86 20.32 0.82
CA LEU A 220 -33.92 20.76 -0.22
C LEU A 220 -34.46 20.50 -1.64
N LEU A 221 -35.07 19.34 -1.87
CA LEU A 221 -35.62 18.96 -3.19
C LEU A 221 -36.89 19.73 -3.57
N GLN A 222 -37.58 20.29 -2.58
CA GLN A 222 -38.75 21.16 -2.77
C GLN A 222 -38.36 22.62 -2.98
N ASP A 223 -37.11 23.00 -2.66
CA ASP A 223 -36.64 24.36 -2.90
C ASP A 223 -36.56 24.67 -4.41
N LYS A 224 -37.09 25.83 -4.80
CA LYS A 224 -37.14 26.29 -6.20
C LYS A 224 -35.76 26.45 -6.87
N HIS A 225 -34.71 26.64 -6.07
CA HIS A 225 -33.34 26.78 -6.51
C HIS A 225 -32.65 25.44 -6.73
N CYS A 226 -33.18 24.35 -6.16
CA CYS A 226 -32.68 23.00 -6.38
C CYS A 226 -32.97 22.54 -7.82
N LYS A 227 -31.92 22.08 -8.51
CA LYS A 227 -31.97 21.58 -9.90
C LYS A 227 -31.62 20.09 -9.98
N LEU A 228 -31.84 19.35 -8.89
CA LEU A 228 -31.53 17.94 -8.81
C LEU A 228 -32.57 17.11 -9.59
N ASN A 229 -32.09 16.37 -10.59
CA ASN A 229 -32.91 15.51 -11.42
C ASN A 229 -32.89 14.05 -10.94
N THR A 230 -31.76 13.60 -10.39
CA THR A 230 -31.53 12.20 -10.02
C THR A 230 -31.12 12.12 -8.56
N LEU A 231 -31.86 11.34 -7.77
CA LEU A 231 -31.57 11.04 -6.37
C LEU A 231 -31.46 9.54 -6.16
N THR A 232 -30.33 9.09 -5.63
CA THR A 232 -30.10 7.68 -5.28
C THR A 232 -29.92 7.55 -3.77
N LEU A 233 -30.80 6.78 -3.12
CA LEU A 233 -30.88 6.51 -1.69
C LEU A 233 -30.86 5.00 -1.43
N ARG A 234 -29.98 4.25 -2.10
CA ARG A 234 -29.92 2.79 -1.96
C ARG A 234 -29.30 2.41 -0.62
N ASP A 235 -29.90 1.47 0.10
CA ASP A 235 -29.37 0.98 1.38
C ASP A 235 -29.07 2.13 2.38
N CYS A 236 -30.02 3.04 2.51
CA CYS A 236 -29.95 4.20 3.41
C CYS A 236 -30.67 3.96 4.75
N GLY A 237 -31.27 2.78 4.94
CA GLY A 237 -32.10 2.49 6.11
C GLY A 237 -33.44 3.22 6.12
N LEU A 238 -33.98 3.58 4.95
CA LEU A 238 -35.28 4.24 4.81
C LEU A 238 -36.41 3.34 5.32
N THR A 239 -37.40 3.96 5.94
CA THR A 239 -38.59 3.27 6.46
C THR A 239 -39.86 3.73 5.75
N GLU A 240 -41.00 3.19 6.14
CA GLU A 240 -42.30 3.66 5.67
C GLU A 240 -42.58 5.14 6.01
N GLU A 241 -41.96 5.74 7.02
CA GLU A 241 -42.12 7.17 7.32
C GLU A 241 -41.35 8.05 6.34
N SER A 242 -40.17 7.60 5.92
CA SER A 242 -39.37 8.25 4.88
C SER A 242 -40.13 8.39 3.57
N CYS A 243 -40.98 7.40 3.24
CA CYS A 243 -41.87 7.44 2.08
C CYS A 243 -42.88 8.59 2.13
N SER A 244 -43.36 9.00 3.31
CA SER A 244 -44.27 10.16 3.43
C SER A 244 -43.57 11.46 3.02
N SER A 245 -42.34 11.68 3.50
CA SER A 245 -41.55 12.86 3.14
C SER A 245 -41.23 12.87 1.64
N LEU A 246 -40.80 11.75 1.07
CA LEU A 246 -40.51 11.65 -0.36
C LEU A 246 -41.78 11.76 -1.23
N ALA A 247 -42.93 11.24 -0.78
CA ALA A 247 -44.21 11.44 -1.47
C ALA A 247 -44.56 12.93 -1.57
N SER A 248 -44.28 13.72 -0.53
CA SER A 248 -44.48 15.17 -0.58
C SER A 248 -43.61 15.85 -1.65
N VAL A 249 -42.36 15.39 -1.82
CA VAL A 249 -41.47 15.84 -2.91
C VAL A 249 -42.09 15.52 -4.28
N LEU A 250 -42.61 14.30 -4.48
CA LEU A 250 -43.24 13.90 -5.74
C LEU A 250 -44.53 14.68 -6.04
N SER A 251 -45.28 15.06 -5.01
CA SER A 251 -46.47 15.92 -5.16
C SER A 251 -46.13 17.41 -5.38
N SER A 252 -44.90 17.81 -5.08
CA SER A 252 -44.40 19.16 -5.30
C SER A 252 -43.93 19.34 -6.75
N ASN A 253 -43.79 20.60 -7.21
CA ASN A 253 -43.26 20.90 -8.54
C ASN A 253 -41.72 20.72 -8.63
N SER A 254 -41.19 19.67 -8.01
CA SER A 254 -39.76 19.35 -7.93
C SER A 254 -39.15 19.12 -9.32
N SER A 255 -37.82 19.18 -9.39
CA SER A 255 -37.03 18.84 -10.59
C SER A 255 -36.67 17.35 -10.67
N VAL A 256 -36.96 16.56 -9.64
CA VAL A 256 -36.63 15.13 -9.59
C VAL A 256 -37.40 14.35 -10.66
N THR A 257 -36.63 13.69 -11.54
CA THR A 257 -37.13 12.81 -12.60
C THR A 257 -36.72 11.35 -12.39
N GLU A 258 -35.70 11.08 -11.57
CA GLU A 258 -35.22 9.74 -11.26
C GLU A 258 -35.02 9.57 -9.75
N LEU A 259 -35.65 8.56 -9.17
CA LEU A 259 -35.57 8.23 -7.75
C LEU A 259 -35.27 6.74 -7.58
N ASP A 260 -34.15 6.44 -6.92
CA ASP A 260 -33.77 5.08 -6.54
C ASP A 260 -33.77 4.96 -5.02
N MET A 261 -34.68 4.14 -4.48
CA MET A 261 -34.81 3.85 -3.04
C MET A 261 -34.59 2.35 -2.76
N SER A 262 -33.86 1.65 -3.63
CA SER A 262 -33.64 0.21 -3.53
C SER A 262 -32.93 -0.20 -2.24
N ASN A 263 -33.03 -1.47 -1.83
CA ASN A 263 -32.42 -2.04 -0.63
C ASN A 263 -32.84 -1.30 0.67
N ASN A 264 -34.10 -0.86 0.77
CA ASN A 264 -34.64 -0.25 2.00
C ASN A 264 -35.93 -0.95 2.41
N ASN A 265 -36.19 -1.12 3.70
CA ASN A 265 -37.35 -1.86 4.19
C ASN A 265 -38.64 -1.03 4.19
N LEU A 266 -39.12 -0.66 3.00
CA LEU A 266 -40.28 0.23 2.81
C LEU A 266 -41.62 -0.46 3.06
N GLN A 267 -41.72 -1.75 2.73
CA GLN A 267 -42.95 -2.56 2.81
C GLN A 267 -44.13 -1.98 1.99
N ASP A 268 -45.28 -2.65 2.01
CA ASP A 268 -46.48 -2.17 1.31
C ASP A 268 -47.00 -0.84 1.86
N SER A 269 -46.83 -0.59 3.16
CA SER A 269 -47.22 0.65 3.82
C SER A 269 -46.46 1.87 3.27
N GLY A 270 -45.15 1.74 3.04
CA GLY A 270 -44.33 2.77 2.41
C GLY A 270 -44.75 3.03 0.96
N VAL A 271 -45.02 1.97 0.19
CA VAL A 271 -45.51 2.08 -1.20
C VAL A 271 -46.87 2.79 -1.26
N LYS A 272 -47.78 2.47 -0.33
CA LYS A 272 -49.09 3.12 -0.20
C LYS A 272 -48.99 4.61 0.15
N LYS A 273 -47.94 5.02 0.88
CA LYS A 273 -47.64 6.44 1.12
C LYS A 273 -47.11 7.11 -0.15
N LEU A 274 -46.23 6.43 -0.91
CA LEU A 274 -45.71 6.91 -2.20
C LEU A 274 -46.79 7.05 -3.28
N GLN A 275 -47.81 6.16 -3.28
CA GLN A 275 -48.94 6.20 -4.20
C GLN A 275 -49.55 7.60 -4.33
N LYS A 276 -49.81 8.27 -3.20
CA LYS A 276 -50.38 9.63 -3.18
C LYS A 276 -49.53 10.67 -3.91
N GLY A 277 -48.20 10.54 -3.84
CA GLY A 277 -47.27 11.41 -4.55
C GLY A 277 -47.20 11.12 -6.04
N LEU A 278 -47.22 9.82 -6.40
CA LEU A 278 -47.17 9.37 -7.79
C LEU A 278 -48.45 9.70 -8.57
N GLU A 279 -49.61 9.65 -7.92
CA GLU A 279 -50.91 10.01 -8.49
C GLU A 279 -51.05 11.52 -8.76
N HIS A 280 -50.22 12.35 -8.12
CA HIS A 280 -50.34 13.79 -8.25
C HIS A 280 -49.90 14.28 -9.63
N THR A 281 -50.65 15.22 -10.22
CA THR A 281 -50.40 15.80 -11.56
C THR A 281 -49.08 16.56 -11.70
N ASN A 282 -48.40 16.87 -10.60
CA ASN A 282 -47.13 17.60 -10.59
C ASN A 282 -45.92 16.66 -10.58
N CYS A 283 -46.17 15.36 -10.40
CA CYS A 283 -45.12 14.35 -10.37
C CYS A 283 -44.44 14.27 -11.73
N LYS A 284 -43.16 14.67 -11.79
CA LYS A 284 -42.32 14.59 -13.00
C LYS A 284 -41.47 13.33 -13.06
N LEU A 285 -41.72 12.38 -12.15
CA LEU A 285 -40.89 11.19 -12.01
C LEU A 285 -41.03 10.28 -13.23
N LYS A 286 -39.91 10.04 -13.90
CA LYS A 286 -39.79 9.17 -15.08
C LYS A 286 -39.24 7.80 -14.74
N LYS A 287 -38.38 7.71 -13.73
CA LYS A 287 -37.79 6.44 -13.28
C LYS A 287 -37.92 6.27 -11.78
N LEU A 288 -38.49 5.14 -11.37
CA LEU A 288 -38.63 4.76 -9.98
C LEU A 288 -37.99 3.38 -9.77
N ARG A 289 -37.07 3.27 -8.81
CA ARG A 289 -36.49 1.99 -8.40
C ARG A 289 -36.77 1.71 -6.93
N LEU A 290 -37.40 0.57 -6.68
CA LEU A 290 -37.81 0.07 -5.37
C LEU A 290 -37.36 -1.38 -5.21
N SER A 291 -36.14 -1.70 -5.67
CA SER A 291 -35.63 -3.07 -5.62
C SER A 291 -35.37 -3.51 -4.18
N GLU A 292 -35.61 -4.78 -3.82
CA GLU A 292 -35.38 -5.35 -2.47
C GLU A 292 -35.98 -4.46 -1.37
N CYS A 293 -37.28 -4.12 -1.49
CA CYS A 293 -37.99 -3.21 -0.59
C CYS A 293 -39.05 -3.88 0.30
N SER A 294 -39.07 -5.21 0.34
CA SER A 294 -40.06 -6.02 1.08
C SER A 294 -41.50 -5.76 0.63
N ILE A 295 -41.72 -5.49 -0.66
CA ILE A 295 -43.04 -5.20 -1.25
C ILE A 295 -43.75 -6.52 -1.60
N THR A 296 -45.04 -6.64 -1.24
CA THR A 296 -45.90 -7.81 -1.52
C THR A 296 -47.01 -7.50 -2.56
N GLU A 297 -47.92 -8.45 -2.82
CA GLU A 297 -49.08 -8.28 -3.74
C GLU A 297 -49.81 -6.93 -3.58
N GLU A 298 -49.98 -6.47 -2.34
CA GLU A 298 -50.70 -5.24 -2.01
C GLU A 298 -49.94 -3.98 -2.48
N GLY A 299 -48.62 -3.93 -2.30
CA GLY A 299 -47.82 -2.81 -2.80
C GLY A 299 -47.76 -2.79 -4.33
N TYR A 300 -47.72 -3.95 -4.99
CA TYR A 300 -47.85 -4.04 -6.45
C TYR A 300 -49.19 -3.50 -6.95
N ARG A 301 -50.28 -3.75 -6.21
CA ARG A 301 -51.60 -3.17 -6.49
C ARG A 301 -51.58 -1.64 -6.37
N CYS A 302 -51.04 -1.10 -5.28
CA CYS A 302 -50.88 0.35 -5.08
C CYS A 302 -50.09 1.02 -6.21
N LEU A 303 -48.97 0.43 -6.64
CA LEU A 303 -48.17 0.97 -7.76
C LEU A 303 -48.92 0.91 -9.09
N SER A 304 -49.63 -0.18 -9.35
CA SER A 304 -50.41 -0.33 -10.59
C SER A 304 -51.53 0.71 -10.68
N GLU A 305 -52.21 0.97 -9.57
CA GLU A 305 -53.23 2.03 -9.47
C GLU A 305 -52.62 3.42 -9.64
N ALA A 306 -51.46 3.68 -9.03
CA ALA A 306 -50.76 4.95 -9.16
C ALA A 306 -50.35 5.24 -10.62
N VAL A 307 -49.77 4.25 -11.31
CA VAL A 307 -49.36 4.39 -12.71
C VAL A 307 -50.58 4.55 -13.62
N ARG A 308 -51.69 3.82 -13.40
CA ARG A 308 -52.92 4.03 -14.19
C ARG A 308 -53.53 5.41 -14.02
N SER A 309 -53.46 5.95 -12.80
CA SER A 309 -54.01 7.26 -12.48
C SER A 309 -53.21 8.40 -13.10
N ASN A 310 -51.89 8.20 -13.31
CA ASN A 310 -51.02 9.14 -13.98
C ASN A 310 -50.14 8.45 -15.06
N PRO A 311 -50.74 8.03 -16.20
CA PRO A 311 -50.16 7.02 -17.09
C PRO A 311 -49.03 7.54 -17.99
N SER A 312 -48.83 8.86 -18.06
CA SER A 312 -47.94 9.51 -19.04
C SER A 312 -46.54 9.85 -18.53
N HIS A 313 -46.25 9.67 -17.24
CA HIS A 313 -45.00 10.17 -16.64
C HIS A 313 -43.95 9.10 -16.37
N LEU A 314 -44.34 7.94 -15.83
CA LEU A 314 -43.38 6.91 -15.45
C LEU A 314 -43.02 6.04 -16.66
N ILE A 315 -41.73 6.01 -17.00
CA ILE A 315 -41.18 5.31 -18.18
C ILE A 315 -40.39 4.06 -17.74
N SER A 316 -39.84 4.08 -16.52
CA SER A 316 -39.07 2.96 -15.96
C SER A 316 -39.52 2.65 -14.54
N LEU A 317 -39.83 1.38 -14.30
CA LEU A 317 -40.18 0.87 -12.96
C LEU A 317 -39.32 -0.36 -12.67
N ASP A 318 -38.57 -0.31 -11.58
CA ASP A 318 -37.72 -1.42 -11.11
C ASP A 318 -38.24 -1.91 -9.76
N LEU A 319 -38.73 -3.15 -9.74
CA LEU A 319 -39.30 -3.82 -8.57
C LEU A 319 -38.60 -5.15 -8.27
N SER A 320 -37.38 -5.34 -8.79
CA SER A 320 -36.58 -6.54 -8.54
C SER A 320 -36.38 -6.80 -7.03
N GLY A 321 -36.20 -8.06 -6.59
CA GLY A 321 -36.02 -8.31 -5.15
C GLY A 321 -37.29 -8.29 -4.27
N ASN A 322 -38.49 -8.11 -4.84
CA ASN A 322 -39.76 -8.10 -4.10
C ASN A 322 -40.65 -9.33 -4.42
N ASP A 323 -41.72 -9.55 -3.64
CA ASP A 323 -42.66 -10.68 -3.81
C ASP A 323 -44.01 -10.24 -4.39
N PRO A 324 -44.23 -10.34 -5.72
CA PRO A 324 -45.43 -9.84 -6.37
C PRO A 324 -46.66 -10.72 -6.15
N GLY A 325 -46.48 -11.96 -5.67
CA GLY A 325 -47.47 -13.05 -5.78
C GLY A 325 -48.11 -13.22 -7.18
N PRO A 326 -49.04 -14.17 -7.35
CA PRO A 326 -49.79 -14.33 -8.60
C PRO A 326 -50.60 -13.09 -8.99
N SER A 327 -51.18 -12.38 -7.99
CA SER A 327 -52.07 -11.24 -8.24
C SER A 327 -51.30 -10.01 -8.71
N GLY A 328 -50.16 -9.69 -8.08
CA GLY A 328 -49.33 -8.56 -8.48
C GLY A 328 -48.69 -8.74 -9.85
N VAL A 329 -48.32 -9.97 -10.23
CA VAL A 329 -47.87 -10.30 -11.59
C VAL A 329 -48.96 -9.98 -12.62
N LYS A 330 -50.20 -10.38 -12.34
CA LYS A 330 -51.34 -10.08 -13.23
C LYS A 330 -51.61 -8.58 -13.34
N LEU A 331 -51.53 -7.84 -12.23
CA LEU A 331 -51.79 -6.40 -12.23
C LEU A 331 -50.76 -5.61 -13.05
N ILE A 332 -49.47 -5.94 -12.94
CA ILE A 332 -48.43 -5.32 -13.76
C ILE A 332 -48.58 -5.75 -15.23
N TYR A 333 -48.99 -6.99 -15.49
CA TYR A 333 -49.32 -7.42 -16.86
C TYR A 333 -50.45 -6.59 -17.47
N ASP A 334 -51.57 -6.46 -16.77
CA ASP A 334 -52.72 -5.66 -17.22
C ASP A 334 -52.35 -4.17 -17.35
N LEU A 335 -51.34 -3.70 -16.61
CA LEU A 335 -50.80 -2.35 -16.74
C LEU A 335 -49.95 -2.17 -18.01
N ILE A 336 -49.08 -3.12 -18.33
CA ILE A 336 -48.20 -3.05 -19.51
C ILE A 336 -48.98 -3.23 -20.82
N GLN A 337 -50.10 -3.96 -20.79
CA GLN A 337 -51.00 -4.08 -21.95
C GLN A 337 -51.85 -2.81 -22.20
N ASP A 338 -51.96 -1.92 -21.20
CA ASP A 338 -52.70 -0.67 -21.36
C ASP A 338 -51.97 0.24 -22.35
N THR A 339 -52.64 0.60 -23.45
CA THR A 339 -52.08 1.47 -24.49
C THR A 339 -51.70 2.87 -23.98
N ASN A 340 -52.26 3.30 -22.85
CA ASN A 340 -51.94 4.58 -22.24
C ASN A 340 -50.69 4.51 -21.34
N CYS A 341 -50.18 3.32 -21.01
CA CYS A 341 -49.03 3.14 -20.14
C CYS A 341 -47.73 3.55 -20.85
N ALA A 342 -47.00 4.52 -20.29
CA ALA A 342 -45.72 4.97 -20.83
C ALA A 342 -44.51 4.10 -20.43
N LEU A 343 -44.70 3.00 -19.70
CA LEU A 343 -43.61 2.13 -19.24
C LEU A 343 -42.92 1.43 -20.42
N ASN A 344 -41.62 1.72 -20.58
CA ASN A 344 -40.75 1.13 -21.60
C ASN A 344 -39.69 0.18 -20.99
N THR A 345 -39.46 0.29 -19.69
CA THR A 345 -38.49 -0.52 -18.95
C THR A 345 -39.16 -1.05 -17.69
N VAL A 346 -39.23 -2.37 -17.60
CA VAL A 346 -39.77 -3.06 -16.43
C VAL A 346 -38.74 -4.11 -16.00
N ARG A 347 -38.29 -4.03 -14.75
CA ARG A 347 -37.41 -5.04 -14.15
C ARG A 347 -38.19 -5.85 -13.13
N PHE A 348 -38.26 -7.15 -13.39
CA PHE A 348 -39.04 -8.10 -12.62
C PHE A 348 -38.11 -8.94 -11.74
N LEU A 349 -38.49 -9.01 -10.46
CA LEU A 349 -38.56 -10.21 -9.63
C LEU A 349 -37.28 -10.95 -9.22
N LYS A 350 -37.26 -11.26 -7.92
CA LYS A 350 -36.52 -12.33 -7.25
C LYS A 350 -37.56 -13.04 -6.39
N SER A 351 -38.38 -13.89 -7.00
CA SER A 351 -39.32 -14.73 -6.24
C SER A 351 -38.73 -16.13 -6.08
N PHE A 352 -38.49 -16.54 -4.84
CA PHE A 352 -38.27 -17.96 -4.52
C PHE A 352 -39.60 -18.73 -4.36
N SER A 353 -40.74 -18.03 -4.39
CA SER A 353 -42.04 -18.60 -4.05
C SER A 353 -42.88 -18.86 -5.32
N ALA A 354 -43.27 -20.12 -5.49
CA ALA A 354 -44.19 -20.67 -6.47
C ALA A 354 -43.72 -20.84 -7.93
N VAL A 355 -43.39 -22.08 -8.28
CA VAL A 355 -43.33 -22.64 -9.65
C VAL A 355 -44.58 -22.28 -10.48
N GLU A 356 -45.75 -22.12 -9.84
CA GLU A 356 -47.01 -21.74 -10.49
C GLU A 356 -47.05 -20.28 -10.97
N ALA A 357 -46.49 -19.33 -10.21
CA ALA A 357 -46.37 -17.94 -10.65
C ALA A 357 -45.43 -17.82 -11.86
N PHE A 358 -44.40 -18.68 -11.95
CA PHE A 358 -43.46 -18.74 -13.07
C PHE A 358 -44.04 -19.32 -14.36
N GLU A 359 -44.86 -20.36 -14.28
CA GLU A 359 -45.57 -20.89 -15.45
C GLU A 359 -46.50 -19.85 -16.07
N TYR A 360 -47.22 -19.13 -15.21
CA TYR A 360 -48.09 -18.03 -15.61
C TYR A 360 -47.26 -16.86 -16.17
N LEU A 361 -46.23 -16.39 -15.45
CA LEU A 361 -45.37 -15.26 -15.85
C LEU A 361 -44.68 -15.48 -17.20
N THR A 362 -44.11 -16.67 -17.45
CA THR A 362 -43.41 -16.96 -18.70
C THR A 362 -44.36 -17.09 -19.90
N GLY A 363 -45.57 -17.63 -19.70
CA GLY A 363 -46.62 -17.63 -20.73
C GLY A 363 -47.14 -16.22 -21.03
N VAL A 364 -47.36 -15.43 -19.98
CA VAL A 364 -47.83 -14.05 -20.05
C VAL A 364 -46.80 -13.13 -20.71
N LEU A 365 -45.51 -13.26 -20.39
CA LEU A 365 -44.44 -12.46 -20.99
C LEU A 365 -44.21 -12.80 -22.47
N ALA A 366 -44.33 -14.09 -22.85
CA ALA A 366 -44.29 -14.48 -24.25
C ALA A 366 -45.44 -13.82 -25.04
N SER A 367 -46.65 -13.74 -24.45
CA SER A 367 -47.74 -13.00 -25.07
C SER A 367 -47.49 -11.49 -25.13
N VAL A 368 -46.90 -10.88 -24.09
CA VAL A 368 -46.54 -9.44 -24.06
C VAL A 368 -45.59 -9.09 -25.22
N LEU A 369 -44.54 -9.89 -25.42
CA LEU A 369 -43.57 -9.67 -26.50
C LEU A 369 -44.19 -9.84 -27.89
N SER A 370 -45.28 -10.61 -28.02
CA SER A 370 -45.96 -10.90 -29.29
C SER A 370 -47.11 -9.95 -29.67
N SER A 371 -47.88 -9.42 -28.70
CA SER A 371 -49.15 -8.73 -28.96
C SER A 371 -49.00 -7.25 -29.32
N ASN A 372 -48.21 -6.51 -28.54
CA ASN A 372 -47.66 -5.16 -28.79
C ASN A 372 -47.12 -4.71 -27.44
N SER A 373 -45.84 -4.36 -27.32
CA SER A 373 -45.35 -3.80 -26.05
C SER A 373 -44.32 -2.72 -26.29
N SER A 374 -44.59 -1.53 -25.77
CA SER A 374 -43.67 -0.41 -25.57
C SER A 374 -42.35 -0.80 -24.87
N VAL A 375 -42.28 -1.99 -24.26
CA VAL A 375 -41.12 -2.55 -23.59
C VAL A 375 -39.94 -2.75 -24.55
N THR A 376 -38.86 -1.99 -24.30
CA THR A 376 -37.59 -2.09 -25.04
C THR A 376 -36.47 -2.65 -24.17
N GLU A 377 -36.67 -2.72 -22.85
CA GLU A 377 -35.72 -3.30 -21.90
C GLU A 377 -36.47 -4.18 -20.90
N LEU A 378 -36.04 -5.43 -20.78
CA LEU A 378 -36.60 -6.43 -19.88
C LEU A 378 -35.47 -7.06 -19.09
N ASP A 379 -35.61 -7.03 -17.76
CA ASP A 379 -34.69 -7.70 -16.85
C ASP A 379 -35.47 -8.73 -16.04
N MET A 380 -35.07 -9.99 -16.16
CA MET A 380 -35.60 -11.14 -15.42
C MET A 380 -34.47 -11.88 -14.68
N SER A 381 -33.37 -11.20 -14.39
CA SER A 381 -32.24 -11.80 -13.69
C SER A 381 -32.64 -12.35 -12.32
N ASN A 382 -31.97 -13.40 -11.84
CA ASN A 382 -32.19 -14.06 -10.55
C ASN A 382 -33.57 -14.74 -10.42
N ASN A 383 -34.14 -15.23 -11.53
CA ASN A 383 -35.37 -16.01 -11.54
C ASN A 383 -35.08 -17.45 -11.95
N ASN A 384 -35.73 -18.45 -11.36
CA ASN A 384 -35.52 -19.86 -11.73
C ASN A 384 -36.21 -20.23 -13.06
N LEU A 385 -35.79 -19.58 -14.14
CA LEU A 385 -36.41 -19.59 -15.46
C LEU A 385 -36.19 -20.96 -16.15
N GLN A 386 -35.00 -21.53 -15.96
CA GLN A 386 -34.57 -22.79 -16.57
C GLN A 386 -34.71 -22.78 -18.10
N ASP A 387 -34.34 -23.89 -18.75
CA ASP A 387 -34.47 -24.01 -20.20
C ASP A 387 -35.93 -23.95 -20.67
N SER A 388 -36.88 -24.41 -19.84
CA SER A 388 -38.31 -24.45 -20.16
C SER A 388 -38.92 -23.05 -20.24
N GLY A 389 -38.58 -22.15 -19.32
CA GLY A 389 -39.02 -20.76 -19.37
C GLY A 389 -38.41 -20.01 -20.56
N VAL A 390 -37.15 -20.28 -20.87
CA VAL A 390 -36.47 -19.69 -22.04
C VAL A 390 -37.13 -20.13 -23.35
N LYS A 391 -37.53 -21.40 -23.47
CA LYS A 391 -38.30 -21.91 -24.63
C LYS A 391 -39.68 -21.26 -24.77
N LYS A 392 -40.31 -20.85 -23.66
CA LYS A 392 -41.57 -20.07 -23.71
C LYS A 392 -41.30 -18.65 -24.22
N LEU A 393 -40.23 -18.00 -23.73
CA LEU A 393 -39.80 -16.67 -24.19
C LEU A 393 -39.38 -16.65 -25.66
N GLN A 394 -38.78 -17.73 -26.15
CA GLN A 394 -38.37 -17.89 -27.55
C GLN A 394 -39.50 -17.50 -28.51
N LYS A 395 -40.73 -18.00 -28.29
CA LYS A 395 -41.89 -17.67 -29.14
C LYS A 395 -42.21 -16.17 -29.20
N GLY A 396 -42.00 -15.46 -28.09
CA GLY A 396 -42.21 -14.01 -28.02
C GLY A 396 -41.08 -13.23 -28.69
N LEU A 397 -39.83 -13.65 -28.50
CA LEU A 397 -38.63 -13.04 -29.10
C LEU A 397 -38.56 -13.25 -30.63
N GLU A 398 -39.06 -14.39 -31.12
CA GLU A 398 -39.17 -14.70 -32.55
C GLU A 398 -40.21 -13.84 -33.27
N HIS A 399 -41.18 -13.28 -32.55
CA HIS A 399 -42.28 -12.53 -33.14
C HIS A 399 -41.80 -11.18 -33.71
N THR A 400 -42.27 -10.80 -34.90
CA THR A 400 -41.82 -9.57 -35.61
C THR A 400 -42.19 -8.26 -34.91
N ASN A 401 -43.15 -8.31 -33.99
CA ASN A 401 -43.59 -7.17 -33.20
C ASN A 401 -42.76 -6.93 -31.93
N CYS A 402 -41.83 -7.83 -31.60
CA CYS A 402 -40.95 -7.69 -30.45
C CYS A 402 -40.02 -6.48 -30.65
N LYS A 403 -40.17 -5.44 -29.82
CA LYS A 403 -39.33 -4.23 -29.83
C LYS A 403 -38.20 -4.28 -28.79
N LEU A 404 -37.97 -5.44 -28.18
CA LEU A 404 -37.01 -5.60 -27.10
C LEU A 404 -35.58 -5.37 -27.59
N LYS A 405 -34.88 -4.40 -27.00
CA LYS A 405 -33.49 -4.06 -27.30
C LYS A 405 -32.52 -4.59 -26.27
N LYS A 406 -32.94 -4.73 -25.01
CA LYS A 406 -32.11 -5.27 -23.94
C LYS A 406 -32.86 -6.34 -23.17
N LEU A 407 -32.21 -7.49 -23.01
CA LEU A 407 -32.71 -8.62 -22.25
C LEU A 407 -31.66 -9.04 -21.22
N SER A 408 -32.04 -9.14 -19.96
CA SER A 408 -31.19 -9.70 -18.91
C SER A 408 -31.86 -10.93 -18.32
N LEU A 409 -31.13 -12.04 -18.35
CA LEU A 409 -31.49 -13.37 -17.86
C LEU A 409 -30.37 -13.89 -16.95
N SER A 410 -29.67 -13.00 -16.24
CA SER A 410 -28.57 -13.38 -15.36
C SER A 410 -29.06 -14.30 -14.23
N GLU A 411 -28.25 -15.26 -13.76
CA GLU A 411 -28.54 -16.16 -12.64
C GLU A 411 -29.93 -16.83 -12.76
N CYS A 412 -30.29 -17.29 -13.96
CA CYS A 412 -31.62 -17.83 -14.27
C CYS A 412 -31.73 -19.36 -14.29
N SER A 413 -30.69 -20.06 -13.82
CA SER A 413 -30.56 -21.52 -13.91
C SER A 413 -30.70 -22.05 -15.34
N ILE A 414 -30.29 -21.26 -16.34
CA ILE A 414 -30.33 -21.63 -17.75
C ILE A 414 -29.15 -22.55 -18.04
N THR A 415 -29.42 -23.67 -18.71
CA THR A 415 -28.40 -24.63 -19.14
C THR A 415 -28.19 -24.58 -20.66
N GLU A 416 -27.37 -25.48 -21.21
CA GLU A 416 -27.07 -25.56 -22.65
C GLU A 416 -28.33 -25.51 -23.54
N GLY A 417 -29.42 -26.18 -23.14
CA GLY A 417 -30.67 -26.19 -23.90
C GLY A 417 -31.37 -24.83 -24.01
N GLY A 418 -31.29 -23.99 -22.97
CA GLY A 418 -31.83 -22.64 -22.99
C GLY A 418 -30.97 -21.68 -23.80
N TYR A 419 -29.64 -21.83 -23.77
CA TYR A 419 -28.75 -21.08 -24.66
C TYR A 419 -28.99 -21.39 -26.14
N VAL A 420 -29.30 -22.64 -26.47
CA VAL A 420 -29.73 -23.03 -27.83
C VAL A 420 -31.02 -22.28 -28.22
N ALA A 421 -32.05 -22.34 -27.38
CA ALA A 421 -33.33 -21.67 -27.62
C ALA A 421 -33.18 -20.14 -27.79
N LEU A 422 -32.37 -19.48 -26.96
CA LEU A 422 -32.07 -18.05 -27.11
C LEU A 422 -31.34 -17.74 -28.42
N SER A 423 -30.40 -18.60 -28.80
CA SER A 423 -29.62 -18.40 -30.02
C SER A 423 -30.49 -18.55 -31.27
N GLU A 424 -31.43 -19.48 -31.26
CA GLU A 424 -32.44 -19.66 -32.31
C GLU A 424 -33.41 -18.46 -32.36
N ALA A 425 -33.89 -17.99 -31.21
CA ALA A 425 -34.79 -16.84 -31.12
C ALA A 425 -34.15 -15.57 -31.70
N VAL A 426 -32.90 -15.30 -31.30
CA VAL A 426 -32.12 -14.15 -31.78
C VAL A 426 -31.84 -14.26 -33.28
N ARG A 427 -31.50 -15.44 -33.80
CA ARG A 427 -31.28 -15.63 -35.25
C ARG A 427 -32.55 -15.43 -36.07
N SER A 428 -33.69 -15.83 -35.53
CA SER A 428 -34.99 -15.72 -36.21
C SER A 428 -35.47 -14.28 -36.31
N ASN A 429 -35.12 -13.44 -35.34
CA ASN A 429 -35.35 -11.99 -35.38
C ASN A 429 -34.03 -11.23 -35.08
N PRO A 430 -33.11 -11.14 -36.02
CA PRO A 430 -31.74 -10.68 -35.74
C PRO A 430 -31.62 -9.17 -35.51
N SER A 431 -32.65 -8.39 -35.85
CA SER A 431 -32.59 -6.92 -35.87
C SER A 431 -33.00 -6.21 -34.57
N HIS A 432 -33.59 -6.91 -33.59
CA HIS A 432 -34.20 -6.24 -32.44
C HIS A 432 -33.27 -6.13 -31.21
N LEU A 433 -32.61 -7.22 -30.82
CA LEU A 433 -31.86 -7.29 -29.56
C LEU A 433 -30.43 -6.74 -29.69
N ILE A 434 -30.09 -5.76 -28.85
CA ILE A 434 -28.78 -5.06 -28.84
C ILE A 434 -27.90 -5.52 -27.68
N SER A 435 -28.53 -5.84 -26.53
CA SER A 435 -27.82 -6.24 -25.31
C SER A 435 -28.46 -7.49 -24.72
N LEU A 436 -27.65 -8.50 -24.42
CA LEU A 436 -28.06 -9.73 -23.76
C LEU A 436 -27.15 -10.02 -22.58
N ASP A 437 -27.73 -10.15 -21.40
CA ASP A 437 -27.01 -10.57 -20.20
C ASP A 437 -27.50 -11.95 -19.76
N LEU A 438 -26.57 -12.87 -19.65
CA LEU A 438 -26.71 -14.28 -19.31
C LEU A 438 -25.69 -14.67 -18.23
N THR A 439 -25.10 -13.70 -17.52
CA THR A 439 -24.15 -13.96 -16.43
C THR A 439 -24.71 -14.94 -15.40
N GLY A 440 -23.89 -15.78 -14.79
CA GLY A 440 -24.36 -16.70 -13.73
C GLY A 440 -25.14 -17.94 -14.19
N ASN A 441 -25.33 -18.15 -15.50
CA ASN A 441 -25.95 -19.37 -16.03
C ASN A 441 -24.90 -20.44 -16.44
N ASP A 442 -25.35 -21.59 -16.95
CA ASP A 442 -24.48 -22.66 -17.46
C ASP A 442 -24.63 -22.85 -18.98
N PRO A 443 -23.80 -22.18 -19.81
CA PRO A 443 -23.91 -22.30 -21.26
C PRO A 443 -23.58 -23.68 -21.83
N GLY A 444 -22.83 -24.52 -21.10
CA GLY A 444 -22.23 -25.73 -21.68
C GLY A 444 -21.32 -25.44 -22.90
N PRO A 445 -20.70 -26.47 -23.50
CA PRO A 445 -19.83 -26.29 -24.67
C PRO A 445 -20.58 -25.73 -25.90
N SER A 446 -21.81 -26.21 -26.15
CA SER A 446 -22.58 -25.78 -27.31
C SER A 446 -23.14 -24.38 -27.18
N GLY A 447 -23.60 -23.98 -25.99
CA GLY A 447 -24.09 -22.63 -25.74
C GLY A 447 -22.99 -21.58 -25.88
N VAL A 448 -21.76 -21.84 -25.40
CA VAL A 448 -20.61 -20.96 -25.61
C VAL A 448 -20.32 -20.78 -27.11
N LYS A 449 -20.34 -21.88 -27.87
CA LYS A 449 -20.13 -21.85 -29.33
C LYS A 449 -21.20 -21.02 -30.04
N LEU A 450 -22.48 -21.21 -29.69
CA LEU A 450 -23.60 -20.51 -30.34
C LEU A 450 -23.62 -19.01 -30.02
N ILE A 451 -23.41 -18.63 -28.76
CA ILE A 451 -23.27 -17.21 -28.38
C ILE A 451 -22.09 -16.56 -29.11
N HIS A 452 -20.97 -17.26 -29.24
CA HIS A 452 -19.83 -16.76 -29.99
C HIS A 452 -20.16 -16.52 -31.48
N GLN A 453 -20.90 -17.44 -32.10
CA GLN A 453 -21.37 -17.28 -33.47
C GLN A 453 -22.32 -16.09 -33.62
N LEU A 454 -23.22 -15.86 -32.67
CA LEU A 454 -24.12 -14.68 -32.69
C LEU A 454 -23.36 -13.36 -32.63
N ILE A 455 -22.32 -13.28 -31.79
CA ILE A 455 -21.50 -12.07 -31.65
C ILE A 455 -20.71 -11.77 -32.93
N GLN A 456 -20.38 -12.81 -33.72
CA GLN A 456 -19.67 -12.67 -35.00
C GLN A 456 -20.60 -12.46 -36.19
N ASP A 457 -21.90 -12.70 -36.04
CA ASP A 457 -22.87 -12.58 -37.11
C ASP A 457 -23.13 -11.09 -37.41
N THR A 458 -22.71 -10.65 -38.60
CA THR A 458 -22.85 -9.25 -39.04
C THR A 458 -24.31 -8.82 -39.22
N ASN A 459 -25.24 -9.77 -39.35
CA ASN A 459 -26.67 -9.49 -39.46
C ASN A 459 -27.34 -9.39 -38.08
N CYS A 460 -26.65 -9.76 -37.00
CA CYS A 460 -27.15 -9.69 -35.64
C CYS A 460 -26.96 -8.29 -35.05
N ALA A 461 -28.01 -7.70 -34.49
CA ALA A 461 -27.97 -6.39 -33.84
C ALA A 461 -27.29 -6.41 -32.47
N LEU A 462 -26.91 -7.58 -31.93
CA LEU A 462 -26.29 -7.70 -30.62
C LEU A 462 -24.89 -7.08 -30.62
N LYS A 463 -24.73 -6.05 -29.79
CA LYS A 463 -23.46 -5.36 -29.57
C LYS A 463 -22.84 -5.70 -28.22
N ARG A 464 -23.64 -6.15 -27.25
CA ARG A 464 -23.21 -6.45 -25.88
C ARG A 464 -23.78 -7.77 -25.42
N VAL A 465 -22.90 -8.73 -25.16
CA VAL A 465 -23.27 -10.02 -24.54
C VAL A 465 -22.43 -10.22 -23.29
N ARG A 466 -23.08 -10.47 -22.16
CA ARG A 466 -22.42 -10.86 -20.90
C ARG A 466 -22.85 -12.27 -20.54
N PHE A 467 -21.93 -13.19 -20.30
CA PHE A 467 -22.26 -14.57 -19.89
C PHE A 467 -21.24 -15.18 -18.91
N LEU A 468 -20.12 -14.51 -18.64
CA LEU A 468 -19.13 -14.89 -17.62
C LEU A 468 -19.49 -14.29 -16.27
N LYS A 469 -19.07 -14.91 -15.16
CA LYS A 469 -19.55 -14.56 -13.81
C LYS A 469 -19.08 -13.18 -13.33
N SER A 470 -17.96 -12.66 -13.85
CA SER A 470 -17.42 -11.34 -13.51
C SER A 470 -17.17 -10.47 -14.75
N SER A 471 -17.45 -9.16 -14.64
CA SER A 471 -17.06 -8.18 -15.67
C SER A 471 -15.55 -8.12 -15.88
N SER A 472 -14.76 -8.32 -14.81
CA SER A 472 -13.30 -8.37 -14.88
C SER A 472 -12.78 -9.63 -15.58
N ALA A 473 -13.50 -10.76 -15.48
CA ALA A 473 -13.17 -11.98 -16.23
C ALA A 473 -13.44 -11.79 -17.74
N LEU A 474 -14.47 -11.01 -18.10
CA LEU A 474 -14.73 -10.62 -19.49
C LEU A 474 -13.62 -9.72 -20.04
N GLU A 475 -13.19 -8.71 -19.27
CA GLU A 475 -12.05 -7.84 -19.62
C GLU A 475 -10.76 -8.65 -19.80
N ALA A 476 -10.54 -9.69 -18.97
CA ALA A 476 -9.42 -10.61 -19.12
C ALA A 476 -9.48 -11.37 -20.45
N VAL A 477 -10.67 -11.89 -20.82
CA VAL A 477 -10.87 -12.61 -22.08
C VAL A 477 -10.67 -11.68 -23.28
N GLU A 478 -11.15 -10.44 -23.23
CA GLU A 478 -10.92 -9.44 -24.28
C GLU A 478 -9.43 -9.12 -24.43
N TYR A 479 -8.71 -8.92 -23.32
CA TYR A 479 -7.26 -8.72 -23.36
C TYR A 479 -6.51 -9.92 -23.94
N LEU A 480 -6.83 -11.14 -23.51
CA LEU A 480 -6.18 -12.34 -24.03
C LEU A 480 -6.47 -12.50 -25.54
N LYS A 481 -7.65 -12.09 -25.99
CA LYS A 481 -8.00 -12.07 -27.40
C LYS A 481 -7.14 -11.10 -28.22
N THR A 482 -6.75 -9.93 -27.68
CA THR A 482 -5.84 -9.02 -28.41
C THR A 482 -4.46 -9.63 -28.63
N LEU A 483 -4.08 -10.62 -27.83
CA LEU A 483 -2.85 -11.40 -27.96
C LEU A 483 -3.03 -12.69 -28.80
N GLY A 484 -4.22 -12.90 -29.39
CA GLY A 484 -4.54 -14.12 -30.14
C GLY A 484 -4.81 -15.35 -29.27
N ILE A 485 -4.98 -15.17 -27.96
CA ILE A 485 -5.18 -16.23 -26.97
C ILE A 485 -6.68 -16.35 -26.68
N ASN A 486 -7.23 -17.57 -26.80
CA ASN A 486 -8.63 -17.84 -26.45
C ASN A 486 -8.68 -18.61 -25.13
N ALA A 487 -8.84 -17.87 -24.03
CA ALA A 487 -8.82 -18.41 -22.67
C ALA A 487 -9.98 -19.36 -22.33
N LEU A 488 -11.05 -19.36 -23.12
CA LEU A 488 -12.20 -20.26 -22.92
C LEU A 488 -12.04 -21.59 -23.67
N LEU A 489 -11.09 -21.70 -24.61
CA LEU A 489 -10.83 -22.90 -25.39
C LEU A 489 -9.43 -23.48 -25.14
N GLN A 490 -8.42 -22.62 -24.93
CA GLN A 490 -7.03 -23.02 -24.79
C GLN A 490 -6.74 -23.47 -23.36
N ARG A 491 -6.09 -24.62 -23.26
CA ARG A 491 -5.64 -25.18 -21.97
C ARG A 491 -4.28 -24.63 -21.51
N LYS A 492 -3.46 -24.20 -22.46
CA LYS A 492 -2.12 -23.67 -22.20
C LYS A 492 -2.06 -22.22 -22.64
N VAL A 493 -1.73 -21.33 -21.71
CA VAL A 493 -1.63 -19.89 -21.94
C VAL A 493 -0.26 -19.42 -21.50
N ASN A 494 0.43 -18.69 -22.37
CA ASN A 494 1.73 -18.10 -22.10
C ASN A 494 1.63 -16.59 -22.25
N LEU A 495 1.84 -15.86 -21.16
CA LEU A 495 1.84 -14.39 -21.09
C LEU A 495 3.19 -13.87 -20.60
N SER A 496 4.23 -14.70 -20.67
CA SER A 496 5.57 -14.35 -20.23
C SER A 496 6.05 -13.07 -20.92
N ASP A 497 6.83 -12.26 -20.20
CA ASP A 497 7.40 -10.99 -20.66
C ASP A 497 6.38 -9.87 -20.93
N HIS A 498 5.08 -10.11 -20.71
CA HIS A 498 4.08 -9.06 -20.76
C HIS A 498 3.99 -8.36 -19.41
N LYS A 499 4.20 -7.04 -19.38
CA LYS A 499 4.00 -6.24 -18.17
C LYS A 499 2.53 -6.22 -17.79
N LEU A 500 2.20 -6.91 -16.70
CA LEU A 500 0.87 -6.96 -16.13
C LEU A 500 0.82 -6.00 -14.93
N ASP A 501 0.00 -4.97 -15.02
CA ASP A 501 -0.28 -4.13 -13.87
C ASP A 501 -1.21 -4.86 -12.88
N LYS A 502 -1.42 -4.26 -11.69
CA LYS A 502 -2.27 -4.86 -10.64
C LYS A 502 -3.70 -5.13 -11.13
N SER A 503 -4.22 -4.30 -12.03
CA SER A 503 -5.57 -4.49 -12.58
C SER A 503 -5.65 -5.73 -13.48
N ARG A 504 -4.70 -5.92 -14.40
CA ARG A 504 -4.64 -7.09 -15.29
C ARG A 504 -4.43 -8.39 -14.56
N VAL A 505 -3.56 -8.42 -13.54
CA VAL A 505 -3.37 -9.63 -12.72
C VAL A 505 -4.67 -10.00 -12.01
N ARG A 506 -5.45 -9.01 -11.54
CA ARG A 506 -6.76 -9.24 -10.92
C ARG A 506 -7.78 -9.79 -11.93
N GLN A 507 -7.86 -9.20 -13.13
CA GLN A 507 -8.71 -9.69 -14.23
C GLN A 507 -8.42 -11.16 -14.57
N ILE A 508 -7.13 -11.52 -14.75
CA ILE A 508 -6.72 -12.91 -15.02
C ILE A 508 -7.05 -13.82 -13.83
N SER A 509 -6.88 -13.34 -12.60
CA SER A 509 -7.25 -14.09 -11.39
C SER A 509 -8.76 -14.36 -11.34
N ASP A 510 -9.58 -13.36 -11.64
CA ASP A 510 -11.04 -13.48 -11.67
C ASP A 510 -11.49 -14.44 -12.78
N LEU A 511 -10.77 -14.50 -13.91
CA LEU A 511 -10.97 -15.51 -14.95
C LEU A 511 -10.62 -16.92 -14.45
N LEU A 512 -9.52 -17.10 -13.73
CA LEU A 512 -9.14 -18.40 -13.15
C LEU A 512 -10.13 -18.89 -12.08
N GLN A 513 -10.83 -17.99 -11.39
CA GLN A 513 -11.91 -18.31 -10.46
C GLN A 513 -13.16 -18.84 -11.17
N ASP A 514 -13.35 -18.49 -12.45
CA ASP A 514 -14.53 -18.88 -13.19
C ASP A 514 -14.52 -20.40 -13.47
N LYS A 515 -15.64 -21.07 -13.15
CA LYS A 515 -15.82 -22.51 -13.35
C LYS A 515 -15.66 -22.95 -14.81
N HIS A 516 -15.81 -22.02 -15.75
CA HIS A 516 -15.71 -22.27 -17.18
C HIS A 516 -14.29 -22.08 -17.73
N CYS A 517 -13.35 -21.54 -16.96
CA CYS A 517 -11.96 -21.41 -17.38
C CYS A 517 -11.36 -22.80 -17.67
N LYS A 518 -10.73 -22.94 -18.85
CA LYS A 518 -10.10 -24.21 -19.29
C LYS A 518 -8.57 -24.19 -19.19
N ILE A 519 -7.99 -23.10 -18.71
CA ILE A 519 -6.54 -22.95 -18.57
C ILE A 519 -6.04 -23.90 -17.49
N ASN A 520 -5.28 -24.94 -17.87
CA ASN A 520 -4.63 -25.83 -16.93
C ASN A 520 -3.12 -25.58 -16.81
N THR A 521 -2.54 -24.82 -17.75
CA THR A 521 -1.13 -24.42 -17.74
C THR A 521 -1.07 -22.93 -18.01
N LEU A 522 -0.54 -22.16 -17.07
CA LEU A 522 -0.39 -20.71 -17.18
C LEU A 522 1.06 -20.30 -16.93
N SER A 523 1.65 -19.57 -17.87
CA SER A 523 2.97 -18.95 -17.72
C SER A 523 2.84 -17.44 -17.59
N LEU A 524 3.34 -16.91 -16.49
CA LEU A 524 3.36 -15.49 -16.13
C LEU A 524 4.79 -15.05 -15.77
N SER A 525 5.81 -15.63 -16.41
CA SER A 525 7.19 -15.29 -16.07
C SER A 525 7.55 -13.87 -16.52
N GLU A 526 8.36 -13.17 -15.73
CA GLU A 526 8.81 -11.79 -16.02
C GLU A 526 7.66 -10.78 -16.25
N CYS A 527 6.49 -11.02 -15.65
CA CYS A 527 5.30 -10.18 -15.82
C CYS A 527 5.23 -8.95 -14.90
N SER A 528 6.26 -8.70 -14.07
CA SER A 528 6.27 -7.64 -13.04
C SER A 528 5.17 -7.78 -11.97
N ILE A 529 4.79 -9.03 -11.63
CA ILE A 529 3.77 -9.31 -10.61
C ILE A 529 4.33 -9.01 -9.22
N THR A 530 3.58 -8.22 -8.45
CA THR A 530 3.91 -7.83 -7.06
C THR A 530 3.20 -8.73 -6.05
N GLU A 531 3.54 -8.61 -4.76
CA GLU A 531 2.91 -9.33 -3.63
C GLU A 531 1.36 -9.32 -3.66
N GLY A 532 0.75 -8.20 -4.05
CA GLY A 532 -0.71 -8.11 -4.21
C GLY A 532 -1.27 -8.98 -5.33
N GLY A 533 -0.52 -9.15 -6.42
CA GLY A 533 -0.89 -10.04 -7.53
C GLY A 533 -0.78 -11.52 -7.16
N TYR A 534 0.25 -11.91 -6.41
CA TYR A 534 0.37 -13.26 -5.86
C TYR A 534 -0.79 -13.64 -4.95
N ARG A 535 -1.29 -12.66 -4.18
CA ARG A 535 -2.49 -12.86 -3.36
C ARG A 535 -3.73 -13.15 -4.21
N CYS A 536 -4.00 -12.35 -5.23
CA CYS A 536 -5.12 -12.57 -6.14
C CYS A 536 -5.04 -13.94 -6.84
N LEU A 537 -3.86 -14.33 -7.32
CA LEU A 537 -3.65 -15.62 -7.98
C LEU A 537 -3.85 -16.79 -7.00
N SER A 538 -3.36 -16.67 -5.76
CA SER A 538 -3.50 -17.72 -4.76
C SER A 538 -4.96 -17.89 -4.31
N GLU A 539 -5.69 -16.79 -4.11
CA GLU A 539 -7.13 -16.80 -3.85
C GLU A 539 -7.90 -17.41 -5.02
N ALA A 540 -7.51 -17.08 -6.26
CA ALA A 540 -8.15 -17.61 -7.46
C ALA A 540 -8.03 -19.13 -7.59
N VAL A 541 -6.82 -19.66 -7.42
CA VAL A 541 -6.59 -21.10 -7.49
C VAL A 541 -7.33 -21.83 -6.37
N ARG A 542 -7.38 -21.29 -5.14
CA ARG A 542 -8.15 -21.91 -4.05
C ARG A 542 -9.66 -21.92 -4.31
N SER A 543 -10.18 -20.89 -4.96
CA SER A 543 -11.60 -20.82 -5.30
C SER A 543 -12.02 -21.80 -6.40
N ASN A 544 -11.10 -22.17 -7.30
CA ASN A 544 -11.32 -23.19 -8.33
C ASN A 544 -10.16 -24.22 -8.36
N PRO A 545 -10.08 -25.08 -7.33
CA PRO A 545 -8.87 -25.85 -7.02
C PRO A 545 -8.66 -27.03 -7.96
N SER A 546 -9.64 -27.39 -8.79
CA SER A 546 -9.58 -28.58 -9.64
C SER A 546 -9.01 -28.36 -11.06
N HIS A 547 -8.75 -27.11 -11.47
CA HIS A 547 -8.52 -26.80 -12.88
C HIS A 547 -7.05 -26.50 -13.28
N LEU A 548 -6.32 -25.73 -12.46
CA LEU A 548 -4.96 -25.27 -12.80
C LEU A 548 -3.92 -26.28 -12.32
N ILE A 549 -3.16 -26.85 -13.25
CA ILE A 549 -2.18 -27.92 -12.99
C ILE A 549 -0.76 -27.37 -12.92
N SER A 550 -0.42 -26.38 -13.76
CA SER A 550 0.92 -25.82 -13.86
C SER A 550 0.88 -24.29 -13.89
N LEU A 551 1.69 -23.66 -13.05
CA LEU A 551 1.81 -22.22 -12.91
C LEU A 551 3.28 -21.79 -12.88
N ASP A 552 3.70 -21.01 -13.88
CA ASP A 552 5.04 -20.41 -13.94
C ASP A 552 4.98 -18.93 -13.52
N LEU A 553 5.71 -18.59 -12.47
CA LEU A 553 5.78 -17.25 -11.87
C LEU A 553 7.22 -16.75 -11.77
N THR A 554 8.16 -17.38 -12.47
CA THR A 554 9.58 -17.03 -12.43
C THR A 554 9.83 -15.56 -12.81
N GLY A 555 10.83 -14.93 -12.19
CA GLY A 555 11.20 -13.54 -12.50
C GLY A 555 10.36 -12.44 -11.83
N ASN A 556 9.21 -12.77 -11.24
CA ASN A 556 8.34 -11.79 -10.56
C ASN A 556 8.82 -11.42 -9.14
N ASP A 557 8.06 -10.58 -8.41
CA ASP A 557 8.36 -10.20 -7.02
C ASP A 557 7.21 -10.58 -6.05
N PRO A 558 7.28 -11.75 -5.38
CA PRO A 558 6.24 -12.24 -4.49
C PRO A 558 6.16 -11.49 -3.15
N GLY A 559 7.22 -10.84 -2.70
CA GLY A 559 7.34 -10.39 -1.31
C GLY A 559 7.16 -11.52 -0.27
N PRO A 560 7.26 -11.22 1.04
CA PRO A 560 7.15 -12.23 2.09
C PRO A 560 5.78 -12.93 2.14
N SER A 561 4.67 -12.19 1.93
CA SER A 561 3.34 -12.79 1.98
C SER A 561 3.04 -13.63 0.74
N GLY A 562 3.52 -13.23 -0.45
CA GLY A 562 3.32 -14.02 -1.67
C GLY A 562 4.03 -15.37 -1.60
N VAL A 563 5.26 -15.42 -1.09
CA VAL A 563 5.99 -16.68 -0.86
C VAL A 563 5.21 -17.59 0.09
N LYS A 564 4.67 -17.03 1.19
CA LYS A 564 3.87 -17.79 2.16
C LYS A 564 2.59 -18.35 1.52
N LEU A 565 1.89 -17.56 0.72
CA LEU A 565 0.64 -17.98 0.07
C LEU A 565 0.85 -19.09 -0.96
N ILE A 566 1.88 -18.96 -1.81
CA ILE A 566 2.24 -19.99 -2.79
C ILE A 566 2.69 -21.27 -2.09
N HIS A 567 3.47 -21.17 -1.02
CA HIS A 567 3.86 -22.35 -0.24
C HIS A 567 2.64 -23.07 0.37
N GLN A 568 1.69 -22.33 0.94
CA GLN A 568 0.42 -22.89 1.41
C GLN A 568 -0.37 -23.54 0.29
N LEU A 569 -0.35 -22.95 -0.92
CA LEU A 569 -1.03 -23.48 -2.10
C LEU A 569 -0.43 -24.82 -2.57
N ILE A 570 0.90 -24.94 -2.57
CA ILE A 570 1.62 -26.17 -2.96
C ILE A 570 1.38 -27.31 -1.95
N GLN A 571 1.14 -26.98 -0.69
CA GLN A 571 0.84 -27.95 0.37
C GLN A 571 -0.64 -28.33 0.46
N ASP A 572 -1.52 -27.63 -0.24
CA ASP A 572 -2.96 -27.85 -0.19
C ASP A 572 -3.34 -29.10 -0.99
N THR A 573 -3.78 -30.15 -0.31
CA THR A 573 -4.14 -31.44 -0.93
C THR A 573 -5.38 -31.35 -1.81
N ASN A 574 -6.18 -30.28 -1.68
CA ASN A 574 -7.36 -30.06 -2.52
C ASN A 574 -7.01 -29.38 -3.85
N CYS A 575 -5.80 -28.84 -3.98
CA CYS A 575 -5.33 -28.12 -5.17
C CYS A 575 -4.78 -29.11 -6.21
N ALA A 576 -5.25 -29.02 -7.46
CA ALA A 576 -4.79 -29.83 -8.60
C ALA A 576 -3.40 -29.42 -9.12
N LEU A 577 -2.77 -28.45 -8.47
CA LEU A 577 -1.61 -27.74 -8.96
C LEU A 577 -0.33 -28.52 -8.63
N ASN A 578 0.16 -29.23 -9.64
CA ASN A 578 1.31 -30.15 -9.52
C ASN A 578 2.65 -29.45 -9.76
N THR A 579 2.66 -28.33 -10.48
CA THR A 579 3.90 -27.66 -10.88
C THR A 579 3.78 -26.15 -10.63
N VAL A 580 4.53 -25.64 -9.64
CA VAL A 580 4.76 -24.20 -9.46
C VAL A 580 6.22 -23.90 -9.71
N ARG A 581 6.50 -22.94 -10.60
CA ARG A 581 7.85 -22.41 -10.78
C ARG A 581 7.94 -21.01 -10.19
N LEU A 582 8.69 -20.89 -9.11
CA LEU A 582 8.94 -19.61 -8.42
C LEU A 582 10.40 -19.16 -8.58
N LEU A 583 11.33 -20.09 -8.32
CA LEU A 583 12.77 -19.84 -8.35
C LEU A 583 13.34 -19.95 -9.77
N LYS A 584 14.44 -19.24 -10.02
CA LYS A 584 15.07 -19.17 -11.35
C LYS A 584 15.55 -20.51 -11.90
N SER A 585 15.91 -21.46 -11.03
CA SER A 585 16.43 -22.77 -11.44
C SER A 585 15.67 -23.93 -10.80
N SER A 586 15.58 -25.04 -11.53
CA SER A 586 15.03 -26.30 -11.00
C SER A 586 15.86 -26.82 -9.81
N SER A 587 17.17 -26.62 -9.85
CA SER A 587 18.12 -26.95 -8.78
C SER A 587 17.80 -26.18 -7.48
N ALA A 588 17.46 -24.90 -7.56
CA ALA A 588 17.04 -24.10 -6.41
C ALA A 588 15.71 -24.60 -5.81
N MET A 589 14.76 -25.07 -6.64
CA MET A 589 13.53 -25.70 -6.14
C MET A 589 13.78 -27.02 -5.43
N GLU A 590 14.71 -27.84 -5.93
CA GLU A 590 15.12 -29.08 -5.26
C GLU A 590 15.80 -28.81 -3.91
N ALA A 591 16.66 -27.80 -3.83
CA ALA A 591 17.20 -27.32 -2.56
C ALA A 591 16.09 -26.87 -1.61
N LEU A 592 15.16 -26.04 -2.07
CA LEU A 592 14.06 -25.54 -1.25
C LEU A 592 13.21 -26.68 -0.66
N LYS A 593 12.87 -27.67 -1.49
CA LYS A 593 12.13 -28.86 -1.07
C LYS A 593 12.88 -29.66 -0.02
N TYR A 594 14.17 -29.93 -0.25
CA TYR A 594 15.01 -30.64 0.71
C TYR A 594 15.11 -29.89 2.04
N LEU A 595 15.42 -28.59 2.00
CA LEU A 595 15.57 -27.77 3.20
C LEU A 595 14.25 -27.66 3.99
N THR A 596 13.12 -27.50 3.31
CA THR A 596 11.80 -27.48 3.95
C THR A 596 11.50 -28.81 4.63
N GLY A 597 11.84 -29.95 4.00
CA GLY A 597 11.71 -31.27 4.59
C GLY A 597 12.61 -31.50 5.81
N VAL A 598 13.83 -30.98 5.78
CA VAL A 598 14.82 -31.15 6.87
C VAL A 598 14.55 -30.22 8.06
N LEU A 599 14.10 -28.99 7.80
CA LEU A 599 13.94 -27.94 8.81
C LEU A 599 12.49 -27.78 9.30
N GLY A 600 11.52 -28.34 8.57
CA GLY A 600 10.09 -28.13 8.81
C GLY A 600 9.61 -26.70 8.53
N LYS A 601 10.48 -25.84 7.98
CA LYS A 601 10.21 -24.43 7.69
C LYS A 601 10.78 -24.07 6.31
N ASN A 602 10.08 -23.19 5.61
CA ASN A 602 10.50 -22.70 4.30
C ASN A 602 11.64 -21.67 4.45
N PRO A 603 12.84 -21.94 3.89
CA PRO A 603 14.00 -21.03 3.95
C PRO A 603 13.75 -19.62 3.40
N LEU A 604 12.88 -19.47 2.40
CA LEU A 604 12.55 -18.15 1.82
C LEU A 604 11.79 -17.24 2.79
N LEU A 605 11.25 -17.81 3.89
CA LEU A 605 10.54 -17.08 4.93
C LEU A 605 11.39 -16.91 6.20
N GLN A 606 12.67 -17.24 6.18
CA GLN A 606 13.54 -17.18 7.34
C GLN A 606 14.66 -16.17 7.10
N SER A 607 15.12 -15.55 8.18
CA SER A 607 16.34 -14.75 8.19
C SER A 607 17.59 -15.57 8.51
N GLU A 608 17.41 -16.80 8.99
CA GLU A 608 18.50 -17.65 9.47
C GLU A 608 18.34 -19.07 8.94
N LEU A 609 19.44 -19.62 8.42
CA LEU A 609 19.54 -21.00 7.97
C LEU A 609 20.67 -21.69 8.72
N ASN A 610 20.31 -22.73 9.47
CA ASN A 610 21.27 -23.55 10.22
C ASN A 610 21.20 -25.01 9.77
N LEU A 611 22.30 -25.50 9.19
CA LEU A 611 22.48 -26.89 8.77
C LEU A 611 23.68 -27.55 9.47
N SER A 612 24.12 -27.02 10.62
CA SER A 612 25.26 -27.52 11.38
C SER A 612 25.26 -29.04 11.53
N ASN A 613 26.44 -29.65 11.46
CA ASN A 613 26.67 -31.09 11.69
C ASN A 613 25.93 -32.03 10.72
N ARG A 614 25.51 -31.54 9.55
CA ARG A 614 24.89 -32.36 8.50
C ARG A 614 25.88 -32.62 7.39
N VAL A 615 26.02 -33.88 6.97
CA VAL A 615 26.86 -34.21 5.82
C VAL A 615 26.18 -33.71 4.54
N LEU A 616 26.72 -32.65 3.96
CA LEU A 616 26.27 -32.10 2.68
C LEU A 616 27.22 -32.60 1.59
N TYR A 617 26.73 -33.46 0.70
CA TYR A 617 27.47 -33.81 -0.52
C TYR A 617 27.61 -32.59 -1.43
N GLU A 618 28.64 -32.55 -2.27
CA GLU A 618 28.92 -31.44 -3.19
C GLU A 618 27.71 -31.03 -4.05
N SER A 619 26.96 -32.02 -4.56
CA SER A 619 25.73 -31.76 -5.32
C SER A 619 24.70 -30.99 -4.49
N ARG A 620 24.58 -31.28 -3.19
CA ARG A 620 23.66 -30.57 -2.30
C ARG A 620 24.14 -29.15 -2.01
N VAL A 621 25.45 -28.95 -1.85
CA VAL A 621 26.03 -27.62 -1.65
C VAL A 621 25.74 -26.74 -2.86
N ARG A 622 25.92 -27.26 -4.10
CA ARG A 622 25.56 -26.54 -5.33
C ARG A 622 24.08 -26.19 -5.41
N GLN A 623 23.18 -27.12 -5.07
CA GLN A 623 21.74 -26.82 -5.04
C GLN A 623 21.40 -25.70 -4.05
N ILE A 624 22.03 -25.70 -2.86
CA ILE A 624 21.86 -24.64 -1.87
C ILE A 624 22.44 -23.31 -2.40
N SER A 625 23.58 -23.34 -3.08
CA SER A 625 24.14 -22.17 -3.76
C SER A 625 23.18 -21.59 -4.80
N ASP A 626 22.56 -22.43 -5.63
CA ASP A 626 21.58 -21.98 -6.63
C ASP A 626 20.35 -21.32 -5.97
N LEU A 627 19.97 -21.77 -4.77
CA LEU A 627 18.92 -21.12 -3.97
C LEU A 627 19.38 -19.76 -3.41
N LEU A 628 20.63 -19.65 -2.94
CA LEU A 628 21.20 -18.40 -2.42
C LEU A 628 21.40 -17.33 -3.52
N GLN A 629 21.67 -17.76 -4.74
CA GLN A 629 21.75 -16.90 -5.93
C GLN A 629 20.40 -16.25 -6.27
N ASP A 630 19.30 -16.89 -5.90
CA ASP A 630 17.97 -16.36 -6.17
C ASP A 630 17.67 -15.12 -5.33
N LYS A 631 17.17 -14.06 -5.97
CA LYS A 631 16.81 -12.78 -5.34
C LYS A 631 15.78 -12.92 -4.22
N HIS A 632 14.98 -13.99 -4.24
CA HIS A 632 13.96 -14.25 -3.23
C HIS A 632 14.55 -14.83 -1.93
N CYS A 633 15.79 -15.32 -1.96
CA CYS A 633 16.48 -15.78 -0.76
C CYS A 633 17.10 -14.59 -0.01
N GLN A 634 16.55 -14.28 1.16
CA GLN A 634 16.91 -13.09 1.96
C GLN A 634 17.45 -13.48 3.35
N LEU A 635 18.32 -14.49 3.39
CA LEU A 635 18.96 -14.97 4.61
C LEU A 635 20.00 -13.97 5.12
N ASN A 636 19.90 -13.57 6.39
CA ASN A 636 20.91 -12.78 7.08
C ASN A 636 22.03 -13.66 7.67
N THR A 637 21.69 -14.85 8.15
CA THR A 637 22.63 -15.76 8.85
C THR A 637 22.64 -17.11 8.18
N LEU A 638 23.82 -17.57 7.76
CA LEU A 638 24.05 -18.88 7.16
C LEU A 638 25.06 -19.68 7.99
N THR A 639 24.59 -20.73 8.65
CA THR A 639 25.40 -21.62 9.49
C THR A 639 25.52 -23.00 8.85
N LEU A 640 26.74 -23.35 8.44
CA LEU A 640 27.10 -24.59 7.75
C LEU A 640 28.31 -25.26 8.42
N ASN A 641 28.47 -25.13 9.74
CA ASN A 641 29.62 -25.72 10.43
C ASN A 641 29.56 -27.25 10.42
N SER A 642 30.74 -27.87 10.34
CA SER A 642 30.90 -29.33 10.38
C SER A 642 30.05 -30.07 9.34
N CYS A 643 29.95 -29.51 8.14
CA CYS A 643 29.13 -30.04 7.04
C CYS A 643 29.90 -30.85 5.99
N ARG A 644 31.22 -31.00 6.17
CA ARG A 644 32.17 -31.60 5.20
C ARG A 644 32.24 -30.85 3.86
N ILE A 645 32.08 -29.54 3.89
CA ILE A 645 32.22 -28.68 2.72
C ILE A 645 33.70 -28.63 2.32
N THR A 646 33.99 -28.86 1.03
CA THR A 646 35.34 -28.77 0.48
C THR A 646 35.60 -27.39 -0.13
N ALA A 647 36.81 -27.18 -0.66
CA ALA A 647 37.14 -25.98 -1.44
C ALA A 647 36.18 -25.76 -2.63
N GLU A 648 35.69 -26.83 -3.26
CA GLU A 648 34.79 -26.76 -4.43
C GLU A 648 33.39 -26.28 -4.01
N GLY A 649 32.80 -26.88 -2.98
CA GLY A 649 31.54 -26.41 -2.42
C GLY A 649 31.61 -24.97 -1.91
N CYS A 650 32.76 -24.56 -1.36
CA CYS A 650 33.02 -23.17 -0.99
C CYS A 650 33.06 -22.23 -2.19
N ALA A 651 33.63 -22.66 -3.32
CA ALA A 651 33.61 -21.89 -4.57
C ALA A 651 32.17 -21.67 -5.07
N ALA A 652 31.33 -22.72 -5.04
CA ALA A 652 29.93 -22.59 -5.42
C ALA A 652 29.16 -21.63 -4.49
N LEU A 653 29.37 -21.72 -3.17
CA LEU A 653 28.73 -20.83 -2.20
C LEU A 653 29.15 -19.36 -2.39
N THR A 654 30.45 -19.11 -2.54
CA THR A 654 30.97 -17.74 -2.72
C THR A 654 30.62 -17.14 -4.07
N ALA A 655 30.47 -17.95 -5.13
CA ALA A 655 29.93 -17.51 -6.42
C ALA A 655 28.47 -17.03 -6.28
N ALA A 656 27.61 -17.83 -5.63
CA ALA A 656 26.22 -17.45 -5.38
C ALA A 656 26.10 -16.17 -4.54
N LEU A 657 26.92 -16.04 -3.50
CA LEU A 657 26.97 -14.82 -2.68
C LEU A 657 27.55 -13.61 -3.44
N ASN A 658 28.36 -13.79 -4.48
CA ASN A 658 28.80 -12.66 -5.31
C ASN A 658 27.72 -12.15 -6.26
N GLU A 659 26.86 -13.05 -6.76
CA GLU A 659 25.74 -12.69 -7.63
C GLU A 659 24.57 -12.04 -6.86
N ASN A 660 24.37 -12.44 -5.60
CA ASN A 660 23.41 -11.82 -4.68
C ASN A 660 24.13 -11.34 -3.40
N PRO A 661 24.93 -10.26 -3.45
CA PRO A 661 25.88 -9.91 -2.38
C PRO A 661 25.28 -9.20 -1.15
N SER A 662 24.01 -8.80 -1.22
CA SER A 662 23.42 -7.90 -0.23
C SER A 662 22.81 -8.60 0.99
N HIS A 663 22.54 -9.91 0.95
CA HIS A 663 21.66 -10.55 1.93
C HIS A 663 22.39 -11.16 3.15
N VAL A 664 23.47 -11.93 2.97
CA VAL A 664 24.15 -12.63 4.09
C VAL A 664 25.09 -11.72 4.87
N LYS A 665 24.81 -11.55 6.17
CA LYS A 665 25.60 -10.76 7.13
C LYS A 665 26.47 -11.63 8.04
N GLU A 666 26.06 -12.87 8.31
CA GLU A 666 26.79 -13.78 9.18
C GLU A 666 26.98 -15.12 8.48
N LEU A 667 28.23 -15.56 8.33
CA LEU A 667 28.59 -16.82 7.68
C LEU A 667 29.46 -17.64 8.62
N ASN A 668 28.98 -18.84 8.96
CA ASN A 668 29.73 -19.79 9.77
C ASN A 668 30.02 -21.06 8.95
N LEU A 669 31.29 -21.25 8.62
CA LEU A 669 31.82 -22.40 7.88
C LEU A 669 32.79 -23.23 8.72
N SER A 670 32.80 -23.10 10.05
CA SER A 670 33.78 -23.78 10.89
C SER A 670 33.75 -25.30 10.78
N GLY A 671 34.89 -25.96 11.02
CA GLY A 671 35.02 -27.43 11.00
C GLY A 671 34.77 -28.06 9.62
N ASN A 672 35.03 -27.33 8.54
CA ASN A 672 34.96 -27.82 7.15
C ASN A 672 36.36 -27.89 6.53
N THR A 673 36.54 -28.69 5.48
CA THR A 673 37.86 -28.88 4.84
C THR A 673 38.03 -27.92 3.66
N LEU A 674 38.07 -26.61 3.95
CA LEU A 674 38.14 -25.56 2.93
C LEU A 674 39.56 -25.43 2.34
N GLY A 675 40.58 -25.44 3.21
CA GLY A 675 41.97 -25.18 2.84
C GLY A 675 42.20 -23.77 2.27
N ASP A 676 43.44 -23.46 1.89
CA ASP A 676 43.80 -22.14 1.37
C ASP A 676 43.09 -21.81 0.04
N SER A 677 42.73 -22.83 -0.75
CA SER A 677 41.92 -22.67 -1.96
C SER A 677 40.50 -22.16 -1.67
N GLY A 678 39.83 -22.72 -0.66
CA GLY A 678 38.53 -22.21 -0.22
C GLY A 678 38.62 -20.79 0.33
N ILE A 679 39.71 -20.49 1.05
CA ILE A 679 39.98 -19.15 1.56
C ILE A 679 40.20 -18.13 0.44
N LYS A 680 40.88 -18.48 -0.65
CA LYS A 680 41.01 -17.60 -1.82
C LYS A 680 39.65 -17.19 -2.41
N ASN A 681 38.69 -18.11 -2.46
CA ASN A 681 37.33 -17.81 -2.92
C ASN A 681 36.59 -16.87 -1.96
N ILE A 682 36.72 -17.08 -0.64
CA ILE A 682 36.14 -16.18 0.37
C ILE A 682 36.80 -14.80 0.32
N SER A 683 38.12 -14.72 0.15
CA SER A 683 38.85 -13.47 -0.05
C SER A 683 38.34 -12.70 -1.27
N HIS A 684 38.00 -13.39 -2.38
CA HIS A 684 37.40 -12.75 -3.55
C HIS A 684 36.01 -12.16 -3.24
N LEU A 685 35.15 -12.90 -2.52
CA LEU A 685 33.86 -12.40 -2.06
C LEU A 685 34.01 -11.15 -1.15
N MET A 686 34.99 -11.15 -0.24
CA MET A 686 35.21 -10.02 0.67
C MET A 686 35.76 -8.76 -0.01
N LYS A 687 36.48 -8.93 -1.14
CA LYS A 687 36.95 -7.81 -1.97
C LYS A 687 35.81 -7.13 -2.76
N ASN A 688 34.65 -7.77 -2.89
CA ASN A 688 33.49 -7.19 -3.54
C ASN A 688 32.90 -6.06 -2.68
N SER A 689 32.79 -4.85 -3.23
CA SER A 689 32.28 -3.67 -2.52
C SER A 689 30.81 -3.79 -2.10
N LEU A 690 30.04 -4.68 -2.75
CA LEU A 690 28.62 -4.91 -2.44
C LEU A 690 28.40 -6.00 -1.39
N CYS A 691 29.45 -6.73 -0.98
CA CYS A 691 29.35 -7.73 0.08
C CYS A 691 28.77 -7.07 1.35
N THR A 692 27.97 -7.79 2.15
CA THR A 692 27.39 -7.26 3.42
C THR A 692 27.79 -8.07 4.67
N LEU A 693 28.70 -9.04 4.49
CA LEU A 693 29.20 -9.93 5.54
C LEU A 693 29.92 -9.20 6.69
N LYS A 694 29.32 -9.22 7.89
CA LYS A 694 29.88 -8.60 9.11
C LYS A 694 30.58 -9.58 10.04
N LYS A 695 30.16 -10.85 10.04
CA LYS A 695 30.76 -11.90 10.88
C LYS A 695 31.12 -13.12 10.05
N LEU A 696 32.35 -13.58 10.19
CA LEU A 696 32.88 -14.74 9.48
C LEU A 696 33.56 -15.69 10.46
N ASN A 697 33.07 -16.93 10.51
CA ASN A 697 33.69 -17.99 11.30
C ASN A 697 34.28 -19.06 10.38
N LEU A 698 35.59 -19.24 10.47
CA LEU A 698 36.42 -20.16 9.71
C LEU A 698 37.32 -20.99 10.63
N SER A 699 36.88 -21.23 11.87
CA SER A 699 37.65 -22.06 12.79
C SER A 699 37.75 -23.50 12.30
N GLU A 700 38.91 -24.14 12.54
CA GLU A 700 39.18 -25.53 12.15
C GLU A 700 38.92 -25.82 10.66
N CYS A 701 39.33 -24.90 9.77
CA CYS A 701 39.10 -24.99 8.32
C CYS A 701 40.32 -25.49 7.51
N SER A 702 41.35 -26.00 8.19
CA SER A 702 42.63 -26.42 7.60
C SER A 702 43.36 -25.30 6.84
N ILE A 703 43.35 -24.08 7.38
CA ILE A 703 43.98 -22.89 6.78
C ILE A 703 45.46 -22.83 7.17
N THR A 704 46.34 -22.54 6.22
CA THR A 704 47.80 -22.36 6.44
C THR A 704 48.23 -20.88 6.33
N GLU A 705 49.52 -20.58 6.49
CA GLU A 705 50.07 -19.21 6.33
C GLU A 705 49.56 -18.50 5.05
N GLU A 706 49.42 -19.23 3.96
CA GLU A 706 48.95 -18.71 2.68
C GLU A 706 47.50 -18.20 2.74
N GLY A 707 46.61 -18.96 3.37
CA GLY A 707 45.22 -18.52 3.56
C GLY A 707 45.11 -17.32 4.50
N TYR A 708 45.91 -17.26 5.57
CA TYR A 708 45.98 -16.09 6.45
C TYR A 708 46.45 -14.84 5.69
N ARG A 709 47.40 -14.98 4.75
CA ARG A 709 47.83 -13.89 3.87
C ARG A 709 46.71 -13.39 2.97
N CYS A 710 45.99 -14.31 2.30
CA CYS A 710 44.87 -13.94 1.43
C CYS A 710 43.72 -13.26 2.18
N LEU A 711 43.37 -13.72 3.39
CA LEU A 711 42.34 -13.08 4.23
C LEU A 711 42.78 -11.68 4.66
N SER A 712 44.04 -11.55 5.08
CA SER A 712 44.58 -10.29 5.55
C SER A 712 44.54 -9.21 4.46
N GLU A 713 44.88 -9.57 3.23
CA GLU A 713 44.78 -8.68 2.07
C GLU A 713 43.32 -8.31 1.74
N ALA A 714 42.41 -9.28 1.80
CA ALA A 714 41.00 -9.06 1.50
C ALA A 714 40.33 -8.11 2.52
N VAL A 715 40.59 -8.31 3.82
CA VAL A 715 40.07 -7.41 4.86
C VAL A 715 40.60 -5.98 4.67
N ARG A 716 41.89 -5.80 4.38
CA ARG A 716 42.46 -4.47 4.11
C ARG A 716 41.90 -3.81 2.85
N SER A 717 41.47 -4.60 1.87
CA SER A 717 40.85 -4.09 0.65
C SER A 717 39.46 -3.50 0.90
N ASN A 718 38.75 -3.97 1.93
CA ASN A 718 37.45 -3.46 2.35
C ASN A 718 37.39 -3.32 3.89
N PRO A 719 38.11 -2.34 4.46
CA PRO A 719 38.47 -2.35 5.86
C PRO A 719 37.30 -1.99 6.80
N SER A 720 36.25 -1.33 6.32
CA SER A 720 35.10 -0.89 7.13
C SER A 720 33.99 -1.94 7.28
N HIS A 721 34.18 -3.13 6.71
CA HIS A 721 33.09 -4.06 6.43
C HIS A 721 32.94 -5.21 7.45
N LEU A 722 34.03 -5.95 7.70
CA LEU A 722 34.02 -7.10 8.60
C LEU A 722 34.28 -6.69 10.05
N ILE A 723 33.41 -7.12 10.98
CA ILE A 723 33.46 -6.75 12.40
C ILE A 723 34.02 -7.89 13.26
N SER A 724 33.74 -9.15 12.89
CA SER A 724 34.15 -10.33 13.64
C SER A 724 34.73 -11.39 12.71
N LEU A 725 35.91 -11.90 13.05
CA LEU A 725 36.62 -12.95 12.34
C LEU A 725 37.13 -14.02 13.31
N ASP A 726 36.69 -15.25 13.14
CA ASP A 726 37.18 -16.40 13.92
C ASP A 726 37.97 -17.35 13.01
N LEU A 727 39.24 -17.56 13.36
CA LEU A 727 40.24 -18.37 12.69
C LEU A 727 40.87 -19.39 13.64
N SER A 728 40.29 -19.62 14.82
CA SER A 728 40.83 -20.53 15.82
C SER A 728 41.00 -21.97 15.29
N GLY A 729 42.00 -22.68 15.78
CA GLY A 729 42.23 -24.09 15.40
C GLY A 729 42.84 -24.32 14.00
N ASN A 730 43.25 -23.28 13.29
CA ASN A 730 44.00 -23.37 12.04
C ASN A 730 45.53 -23.29 12.25
N ASP A 731 46.33 -23.17 11.18
CA ASP A 731 47.78 -23.05 11.24
C ASP A 731 48.31 -21.73 10.62
N PRO A 732 48.39 -20.64 11.40
CA PRO A 732 48.84 -19.34 10.88
C PRO A 732 50.32 -19.26 10.52
N GLY A 733 51.16 -20.13 11.11
CA GLY A 733 52.62 -19.99 11.10
C GLY A 733 53.17 -18.60 11.52
N PRO A 734 54.49 -18.38 11.52
CA PRO A 734 55.08 -17.09 11.90
C PRO A 734 54.58 -15.91 11.05
N SER A 735 54.39 -16.13 9.75
CA SER A 735 53.99 -15.08 8.80
C SER A 735 52.54 -14.66 9.02
N GLY A 736 51.63 -15.62 9.21
CA GLY A 736 50.21 -15.34 9.45
C GLY A 736 49.96 -14.71 10.81
N VAL A 737 50.68 -15.11 11.86
CA VAL A 737 50.61 -14.47 13.20
C VAL A 737 50.99 -13.00 13.10
N LYS A 738 52.06 -12.67 12.35
CA LYS A 738 52.47 -11.28 12.13
C LYS A 738 51.39 -10.47 11.39
N LEU A 739 50.79 -11.05 10.35
CA LEU A 739 49.76 -10.38 9.54
C LEU A 739 48.48 -10.11 10.32
N ILE A 740 47.99 -11.08 11.11
CA ILE A 740 46.82 -10.91 11.98
C ILE A 740 47.07 -9.86 13.06
N HIS A 741 48.27 -9.85 13.65
CA HIS A 741 48.64 -8.83 14.63
C HIS A 741 48.61 -7.42 14.02
N GLN A 742 49.15 -7.24 12.82
CA GLN A 742 49.07 -5.97 12.09
C GLN A 742 47.62 -5.57 11.79
N LEU A 743 46.74 -6.53 11.51
CA LEU A 743 45.32 -6.27 11.27
C LEU A 743 44.57 -5.83 12.51
N ILE A 744 44.85 -6.44 13.67
CA ILE A 744 44.23 -6.05 14.95
C ILE A 744 44.65 -4.63 15.37
N GLN A 745 45.86 -4.20 14.99
CA GLN A 745 46.37 -2.86 15.27
C GLN A 745 45.96 -1.80 14.24
N ASP A 746 45.38 -2.20 13.11
CA ASP A 746 45.02 -1.29 12.04
C ASP A 746 43.76 -0.50 12.41
N THR A 747 43.93 0.78 12.76
CA THR A 747 42.84 1.67 13.16
C THR A 747 41.84 1.96 12.04
N ASN A 748 42.20 1.66 10.78
CA ASN A 748 41.29 1.83 9.64
C ASN A 748 40.36 0.61 9.45
N CYS A 749 40.61 -0.50 10.16
CA CYS A 749 39.81 -1.70 10.08
C CYS A 749 38.66 -1.70 11.10
N ALA A 750 37.46 -2.11 10.69
CA ALA A 750 36.28 -2.25 11.53
C ALA A 750 36.25 -3.56 12.35
N LEU A 751 37.31 -4.38 12.26
CA LEU A 751 37.45 -5.62 13.01
C LEU A 751 37.58 -5.33 14.50
N ASN A 752 36.51 -5.61 15.25
CA ASN A 752 36.49 -5.49 16.71
C ASN A 752 36.84 -6.81 17.40
N THR A 753 36.66 -7.93 16.71
CA THR A 753 36.86 -9.26 17.29
C THR A 753 37.61 -10.14 16.31
N VAL A 754 38.84 -10.49 16.66
CA VAL A 754 39.64 -11.47 15.92
C VAL A 754 40.06 -12.58 16.87
N ARG A 755 39.68 -13.82 16.55
CA ARG A 755 40.11 -15.02 17.30
C ARG A 755 40.98 -15.85 16.40
N PHE A 756 42.19 -16.18 16.85
CA PHE A 756 43.09 -17.07 16.11
C PHE A 756 43.81 -18.07 17.03
N LEU A 757 43.85 -17.82 18.35
CA LEU A 757 44.32 -18.76 19.35
C LEU A 757 43.23 -19.76 19.73
N ARG A 758 43.64 -20.98 20.09
CA ARG A 758 42.70 -22.08 20.36
C ARG A 758 41.93 -21.89 21.68
N ASN A 759 42.56 -21.26 22.68
CA ASN A 759 41.98 -21.04 24.02
C ASN A 759 41.58 -19.56 24.22
N PRO A 760 40.30 -19.24 24.55
CA PRO A 760 39.85 -17.88 24.84
C PRO A 760 40.60 -17.21 26.01
N CYS A 761 41.06 -17.99 26.98
CA CYS A 761 41.87 -17.49 28.10
C CYS A 761 43.26 -17.04 27.63
N ALA A 762 43.87 -17.73 26.66
CA ALA A 762 45.17 -17.38 26.09
C ALA A 762 45.16 -16.03 25.35
N VAL A 763 44.01 -15.62 24.78
CA VAL A 763 43.84 -14.33 24.09
C VAL A 763 44.02 -13.13 25.05
N LYS A 764 43.44 -13.20 26.26
CA LYS A 764 43.56 -12.12 27.28
C LYS A 764 45.00 -11.90 27.74
N VAL A 765 45.79 -12.97 27.73
CA VAL A 765 47.18 -13.01 28.17
C VAL A 765 48.08 -12.53 27.06
N PHE A 766 47.79 -12.96 25.84
CA PHE A 766 48.43 -12.46 24.64
C PHE A 766 48.33 -10.93 24.55
N GLU A 767 47.13 -10.36 24.77
CA GLU A 767 46.90 -8.91 24.83
C GLU A 767 47.67 -8.24 25.99
N TYR A 768 47.63 -8.82 27.20
CA TYR A 768 48.38 -8.31 28.35
C TYR A 768 49.88 -8.33 28.12
N LEU A 769 50.43 -9.40 27.55
CA LEU A 769 51.85 -9.57 27.26
C LEU A 769 52.30 -8.61 26.16
N ILE A 770 51.49 -8.37 25.13
CA ILE A 770 51.75 -7.31 24.13
C ILE A 770 51.81 -5.95 24.81
N GLY A 771 50.82 -5.60 25.64
CA GLY A 771 50.80 -4.31 26.36
C GLY A 771 51.95 -4.16 27.37
N SER A 772 52.44 -5.29 27.89
CA SER A 772 53.47 -5.36 28.93
C SER A 772 54.91 -5.42 28.40
N LEU A 773 55.12 -6.04 27.23
CA LEU A 773 56.43 -6.29 26.62
C LEU A 773 56.66 -5.43 25.37
N GLY A 774 55.61 -4.80 24.81
CA GLY A 774 55.66 -4.08 23.55
C GLY A 774 55.92 -4.96 22.33
N LYS A 775 55.86 -6.29 22.50
CA LYS A 775 56.25 -7.30 21.51
C LYS A 775 55.27 -8.48 21.54
N ASN A 776 55.12 -9.16 20.41
CA ASN A 776 54.21 -10.29 20.25
C ASN A 776 54.85 -11.57 20.86
N PRO A 777 54.30 -12.13 21.95
CA PRO A 777 54.90 -13.28 22.64
C PRO A 777 54.87 -14.59 21.85
N LEU A 778 54.09 -14.69 20.77
CA LEU A 778 54.11 -15.86 19.86
C LEU A 778 55.22 -15.77 18.81
N LEU A 779 55.84 -14.61 18.64
CA LEU A 779 56.96 -14.38 17.71
C LEU A 779 58.32 -14.32 18.41
N GLU A 780 58.34 -14.26 19.74
CA GLU A 780 59.55 -14.12 20.53
C GLU A 780 60.03 -15.47 21.04
N ARG A 781 61.35 -15.70 20.93
CA ARG A 781 61.99 -16.89 21.52
C ARG A 781 62.32 -16.71 22.99
N GLU A 782 62.30 -15.49 23.50
CA GLU A 782 62.65 -15.17 24.87
C GLU A 782 61.68 -14.16 25.47
N VAL A 783 61.11 -14.49 26.63
CA VAL A 783 60.16 -13.64 27.36
C VAL A 783 60.64 -13.51 28.80
N ASN A 784 60.84 -12.25 29.21
CA ASN A 784 61.24 -11.91 30.57
C ASN A 784 60.16 -11.07 31.26
N LEU A 785 59.49 -11.69 32.22
CA LEU A 785 58.49 -11.08 33.09
C LEU A 785 58.98 -10.96 34.54
N GLY A 786 60.29 -11.13 34.76
CA GLY A 786 60.93 -11.02 36.05
C GLY A 786 60.62 -9.72 36.78
N ASN A 787 60.52 -9.81 38.10
CA ASN A 787 60.21 -8.72 39.04
C ASN A 787 58.82 -8.09 38.85
N ARG A 788 57.93 -8.69 38.07
CA ARG A 788 56.52 -8.27 37.94
C ARG A 788 55.66 -9.04 38.92
N LYS A 789 54.76 -8.35 39.64
CA LYS A 789 53.77 -9.01 40.51
C LYS A 789 52.72 -9.71 39.64
N LEU A 790 52.82 -11.03 39.52
CA LEU A 790 51.83 -11.86 38.84
C LEU A 790 50.94 -12.50 39.91
N ASP A 791 49.63 -12.27 39.83
CA ASP A 791 48.66 -13.02 40.62
C ASP A 791 48.50 -14.45 40.04
N GLU A 792 47.87 -15.36 40.80
CA GLU A 792 47.73 -16.76 40.38
C GLU A 792 46.89 -16.92 39.11
N SER A 793 45.92 -16.02 38.89
CA SER A 793 45.10 -16.00 37.68
C SER A 793 45.97 -15.76 36.45
N ARG A 794 46.90 -14.80 36.51
CA ARG A 794 47.88 -14.48 35.46
C ARG A 794 48.86 -15.62 35.19
N VAL A 795 49.25 -16.38 36.21
CA VAL A 795 50.15 -17.53 36.03
C VAL A 795 49.44 -18.68 35.30
N ARG A 796 48.18 -18.99 35.64
CA ARG A 796 47.37 -19.98 34.89
C ARG A 796 47.17 -19.54 33.44
N GLN A 797 46.89 -18.27 33.26
CA GLN A 797 46.79 -17.60 31.98
C GLN A 797 48.06 -17.73 31.11
N ILE A 798 49.25 -17.49 31.66
CA ILE A 798 50.53 -17.73 30.96
C ILE A 798 50.68 -19.21 30.62
N SER A 799 50.23 -20.10 31.51
CA SER A 799 50.24 -21.55 31.28
C SER A 799 49.34 -21.94 30.10
N ASP A 800 48.14 -21.36 29.99
CA ASP A 800 47.22 -21.56 28.85
C ASP A 800 47.85 -21.12 27.51
N LEU A 801 48.68 -20.07 27.52
CA LEU A 801 49.43 -19.61 26.33
C LEU A 801 50.56 -20.58 25.96
N LEU A 802 51.26 -21.16 26.94
CA LEU A 802 52.31 -22.16 26.73
C LEU A 802 51.75 -23.49 26.20
N GLN A 803 50.51 -23.84 26.56
CA GLN A 803 49.80 -24.99 26.00
C GLN A 803 49.48 -24.83 24.50
N ASP A 804 49.44 -23.59 23.99
CA ASP A 804 49.17 -23.36 22.59
C ASP A 804 50.33 -23.87 21.72
N LYS A 805 50.02 -24.73 20.75
CA LYS A 805 50.99 -25.34 19.83
C LYS A 805 51.81 -24.32 19.03
N HIS A 806 51.33 -23.07 18.94
CA HIS A 806 52.00 -21.99 18.23
C HIS A 806 52.97 -21.19 19.11
N CYS A 807 53.03 -21.45 20.42
CA CYS A 807 54.02 -20.83 21.29
C CYS A 807 55.42 -21.39 21.01
N GLN A 808 56.32 -20.55 20.48
CA GLN A 808 57.70 -20.91 20.10
C GLN A 808 58.73 -20.39 21.13
N LEU A 809 58.30 -20.25 22.38
CA LEU A 809 59.12 -19.65 23.42
C LEU A 809 60.21 -20.63 23.88
N ASN A 810 61.48 -20.26 23.73
CA ASN A 810 62.61 -21.04 24.21
C ASN A 810 63.00 -20.66 25.64
N THR A 811 62.92 -19.39 26.00
CA THR A 811 63.38 -18.88 27.31
C THR A 811 62.24 -18.14 28.01
N LEU A 812 61.85 -18.61 29.20
CA LEU A 812 60.84 -17.98 30.04
C LEU A 812 61.44 -17.56 31.38
N THR A 813 61.51 -16.26 31.63
CA THR A 813 61.98 -15.71 32.92
C THR A 813 60.81 -15.13 33.71
N LEU A 814 60.57 -15.72 34.88
CA LEU A 814 59.51 -15.36 35.84
C LEU A 814 60.09 -15.15 37.25
N ASN A 815 61.33 -14.65 37.37
CA ASN A 815 61.97 -14.50 38.67
C ASN A 815 61.29 -13.41 39.51
N SER A 816 61.21 -13.57 40.83
CA SER A 816 60.63 -12.58 41.76
C SER A 816 59.20 -12.13 41.40
N CYS A 817 58.38 -13.07 40.92
CA CYS A 817 57.02 -12.78 40.44
C CYS A 817 55.90 -13.07 41.46
N ARG A 818 56.22 -13.56 42.66
CA ARG A 818 55.29 -14.06 43.69
C ARG A 818 54.50 -15.31 43.29
N ILE A 819 55.08 -16.16 42.44
CA ILE A 819 54.46 -17.43 42.04
C ILE A 819 54.40 -18.39 43.24
N THR A 820 53.22 -18.92 43.52
CA THR A 820 52.95 -19.91 44.57
C THR A 820 53.11 -21.34 44.04
N ALA A 821 52.96 -22.34 44.93
CA ALA A 821 52.94 -23.75 44.53
C ALA A 821 51.87 -24.07 43.46
N GLU A 822 50.70 -23.42 43.54
CA GLU A 822 49.59 -23.61 42.61
C GLU A 822 49.91 -23.03 41.22
N GLY A 823 50.50 -21.83 41.18
CA GLY A 823 51.00 -21.26 39.92
C GLY A 823 52.09 -22.12 39.27
N CYS A 824 52.96 -22.74 40.09
CA CYS A 824 53.96 -23.69 39.61
C CYS A 824 53.31 -24.97 39.03
N ALA A 825 52.24 -25.46 39.64
CA ALA A 825 51.49 -26.62 39.14
C ALA A 825 50.91 -26.36 37.75
N ALA A 826 50.30 -25.18 37.54
CA ALA A 826 49.75 -24.80 36.24
C ALA A 826 50.84 -24.71 35.16
N LEU A 827 51.98 -24.07 35.47
CA LEU A 827 53.11 -23.95 34.53
C LEU A 827 53.69 -25.32 34.15
N THR A 828 53.88 -26.20 35.13
CA THR A 828 54.42 -27.54 34.88
C THR A 828 53.44 -28.44 34.13
N ALA A 829 52.13 -28.29 34.33
CA ALA A 829 51.10 -28.98 33.54
C ALA A 829 51.13 -28.52 32.07
N ALA A 830 51.21 -27.21 31.82
CA ALA A 830 51.30 -26.66 30.47
C ALA A 830 52.55 -27.14 29.71
N LEU A 831 53.70 -27.16 30.38
CA LEU A 831 54.95 -27.68 29.82
C LEU A 831 54.94 -29.20 29.63
N ASN A 832 54.02 -29.95 30.26
CA ASN A 832 53.85 -31.37 29.96
C ASN A 832 52.98 -31.60 28.71
N GLU A 833 51.99 -30.74 28.47
CA GLU A 833 51.09 -30.85 27.32
C GLU A 833 51.73 -30.37 26.01
N ASN A 834 52.59 -29.36 26.07
CA ASN A 834 53.41 -28.91 24.94
C ASN A 834 54.90 -28.95 25.31
N PRO A 835 55.53 -30.14 25.38
CA PRO A 835 56.82 -30.31 26.06
C PRO A 835 58.05 -29.91 25.26
N SER A 836 57.90 -29.51 23.99
CA SER A 836 59.01 -29.36 23.05
C SER A 836 59.58 -27.95 22.87
N HIS A 837 59.00 -26.91 23.49
CA HIS A 837 59.31 -25.52 23.14
C HIS A 837 60.20 -24.79 24.17
N VAL A 838 59.90 -24.84 25.47
CA VAL A 838 60.72 -24.13 26.48
C VAL A 838 62.00 -24.92 26.83
N LYS A 839 63.15 -24.26 26.67
CA LYS A 839 64.50 -24.78 26.98
C LYS A 839 65.10 -24.15 28.24
N GLU A 840 64.81 -22.88 28.53
CA GLU A 840 65.29 -22.20 29.73
C GLU A 840 64.11 -21.64 30.53
N LEU A 841 64.01 -22.01 31.81
CA LEU A 841 62.99 -21.52 32.73
C LEU A 841 63.63 -20.94 34.00
N ASN A 842 63.33 -19.69 34.31
CA ASN A 842 63.82 -19.02 35.51
C ASN A 842 62.68 -18.67 36.47
N LEU A 843 62.62 -19.37 37.61
CA LEU A 843 61.63 -19.21 38.69
C LEU A 843 62.26 -18.70 40.00
N SER A 844 63.51 -18.23 39.98
CA SER A 844 64.21 -17.73 41.18
C SER A 844 63.45 -16.61 41.91
N GLY A 845 63.51 -16.56 43.25
CA GLY A 845 62.84 -15.49 44.03
C GLY A 845 61.31 -15.62 44.14
N ASN A 846 60.71 -16.77 43.80
CA ASN A 846 59.29 -17.07 44.01
C ASN A 846 59.02 -17.92 45.26
N THR A 847 57.77 -17.92 45.73
CA THR A 847 57.33 -18.63 46.95
C THR A 847 56.72 -20.00 46.61
N LEU A 848 57.52 -20.88 46.00
CA LEU A 848 57.06 -22.16 45.46
C LEU A 848 56.77 -23.23 46.55
N GLY A 849 57.50 -23.20 47.67
CA GLY A 849 57.42 -24.20 48.74
C GLY A 849 57.74 -25.64 48.29
N ASP A 850 57.66 -26.60 49.21
CA ASP A 850 57.98 -28.01 48.95
C ASP A 850 57.07 -28.64 47.88
N SER A 851 55.80 -28.22 47.82
CA SER A 851 54.83 -28.67 46.82
C SER A 851 55.17 -28.17 45.41
N GLY A 852 55.61 -26.92 45.26
CA GLY A 852 56.07 -26.41 43.98
C GLY A 852 57.35 -27.10 43.48
N ILE A 853 58.27 -27.47 44.38
CA ILE A 853 59.46 -28.25 44.03
C ILE A 853 59.10 -29.67 43.59
N LYS A 854 58.11 -30.31 44.22
CA LYS A 854 57.60 -31.62 43.77
C LYS A 854 57.04 -31.57 42.34
N ASN A 855 56.32 -30.50 41.98
CA ASN A 855 55.78 -30.32 40.62
C ASN A 855 56.90 -30.17 39.57
N ILE A 856 57.93 -29.39 39.88
CA ILE A 856 59.11 -29.26 39.02
C ILE A 856 59.84 -30.61 38.89
N SER A 857 60.00 -31.34 39.99
CA SER A 857 60.60 -32.68 39.96
C SER A 857 59.81 -33.65 39.08
N HIS A 858 58.49 -33.57 39.08
CA HIS A 858 57.63 -34.37 38.21
C HIS A 858 57.80 -33.99 36.73
N LEU A 859 57.84 -32.70 36.40
CA LEU A 859 58.12 -32.22 35.04
C LEU A 859 59.48 -32.74 34.53
N MET A 860 60.52 -32.69 35.35
CA MET A 860 61.87 -33.17 34.99
C MET A 860 61.97 -34.69 34.79
N LYS A 861 61.03 -35.47 35.35
CA LYS A 861 60.94 -36.92 35.14
C LYS A 861 60.21 -37.27 33.83
N ASN A 862 59.53 -36.31 33.19
CA ASN A 862 58.86 -36.55 31.92
C ASN A 862 59.89 -36.71 30.80
N SER A 863 59.86 -37.84 30.08
CA SER A 863 60.79 -38.15 29.00
C SER A 863 60.70 -37.20 27.80
N LEU A 864 59.62 -36.42 27.70
CA LEU A 864 59.41 -35.43 26.65
C LEU A 864 59.90 -34.02 27.03
N CYS A 865 60.29 -33.78 28.29
CA CYS A 865 60.71 -32.45 28.76
C CYS A 865 61.99 -31.99 28.05
N THR A 866 61.93 -30.85 27.34
CA THR A 866 63.10 -30.26 26.64
C THR A 866 63.85 -29.20 27.45
N LEU A 867 63.61 -29.10 28.76
CA LEU A 867 64.19 -28.04 29.58
C LEU A 867 65.70 -28.29 29.81
N GLU A 868 66.55 -27.47 29.22
CA GLU A 868 68.00 -27.53 29.30
C GLU A 868 68.55 -26.74 30.51
N LYS A 869 67.87 -25.67 30.92
CA LYS A 869 68.29 -24.79 32.01
C LYS A 869 67.13 -24.44 32.92
N LEU A 870 67.24 -24.77 34.20
CA LEU A 870 66.30 -24.34 35.24
C LEU A 870 67.02 -23.48 36.29
N LYS A 871 66.55 -22.25 36.51
CA LYS A 871 67.04 -21.37 37.57
C LYS A 871 65.99 -21.22 38.66
N PHE A 872 66.27 -21.70 39.87
CA PHE A 872 65.48 -21.44 41.06
C PHE A 872 66.44 -21.30 42.25
N VAL A 873 66.31 -20.22 43.03
CA VAL A 873 67.16 -19.94 44.20
C VAL A 873 66.25 -19.62 45.38
N PHE A 874 66.48 -20.29 46.51
CA PHE A 874 65.87 -20.01 47.80
C PHE A 874 66.55 -18.79 48.43
N LEU A 875 65.78 -17.75 48.76
CA LEU A 875 66.28 -16.73 49.69
C LEU A 875 66.16 -17.32 51.10
N PHE A 876 67.27 -17.80 51.67
CA PHE A 876 67.36 -18.04 53.10
C PHE A 876 67.37 -16.67 53.80
N MET A 877 66.24 -16.22 54.34
CA MET A 877 66.27 -15.18 55.38
C MET A 877 66.66 -15.85 56.70
N PHE A 878 67.93 -15.74 57.06
CA PHE A 878 68.38 -15.93 58.44
C PHE A 878 67.71 -14.83 59.29
N ILE A 879 66.76 -15.22 60.14
CA ILE A 879 66.38 -14.42 61.31
C ILE A 879 67.16 -15.01 62.49
N CYS A 880 68.25 -14.35 62.88
CA CYS A 880 68.91 -14.59 64.16
C CYS A 880 68.24 -13.73 65.23
N SER A 881 67.77 -14.41 66.30
CA SER A 881 67.30 -13.95 67.62
C SER A 881 66.41 -12.71 67.72
#